data_AF-A0A6J1LUU9-F1
#
_entry.id   AF-A0A6J1LUU9-F1
#
_cell.length_a   1.000
_cell.length_b   1.000
_cell.length_c   1.000
_cell.angle_alpha   90.00
_cell.angle_beta   90.00
_cell.angle_gamma   90.00
#
_symmetry.space_group_name_H-M   'P 1'
#
loop_
_entity.id
_entity.type
_entity.pdbx_description
1 polymer ?
#
loop_
_entity_poly.entity_id
_entity_poly.type
_entity_poly.pdbx_seq_one_letter_code
_entity_poly.pdbx_strand_id
1 'polypeptide(L)'
;MEENESTSEAQNNVANGDDDATYQHKLELLQTEMRKMQNEFNTQRAKMKELYMQKEAERKQLQDELNELKTHVMVADLKSENEMQLKDIKAQEEISSLQQLVQDTIEESAIYKAELERIKVEQLRQQQLQLQQMQQITTVEPSGGLAPHVLNQVKKTLGSVRKLGSDSLNNSFQQETADSNTRGTSKTNAKQYASEDAEMMHSIVEQLQEEMKALKEKLRETDDQLQAKTSTSQRKEETTESVIDGANAMHKSTSTDLVEPSSACNSCDSTEQRSDDLTAQMKQQQKQLEILQKQITESREQLSKEAALRNDLENQWQTKREAHKTEVQNLREQVKNNEQQLLDMQQKFLETKEEVMRNLQRVTDDRERVNQQLETLQADNDFLSGRFLATSEEIENQYINLPNTVVELQELMLRQQSELIQARVSSEYEKQKCVSSLDEIHLLRAQLEESNNERRAYKRKVQLDIKSLQDRITEQLVAEQSHESSKTLLERKEAELNKQLSECRVEIIELQEANEKLGKNNVDYKAKIKTLQEELSTMETVQKDFVKLSQKLQMTLEELRHADTEVRWQDDDDVNNCPTCNAGFTVMVRKIHCRHCGHIYCDKCLTKTVPSGPRKRVARVCDICHTLLTPHTAPYFSHEPQQTN
;
A
#
# COMPACT_ATOMS: atom_id res chain seq x y z
N MET A 1 94.67 59.57 -10.91
CA MET A 1 94.44 61.02 -10.84
C MET A 1 94.87 61.42 -9.45
N GLU A 2 96.17 61.73 -9.23
CA GLU A 2 96.78 63.06 -9.47
C GLU A 2 96.00 64.10 -8.64
N GLU A 3 96.58 64.79 -7.65
CA GLU A 3 97.79 65.62 -7.73
C GLU A 3 98.29 66.09 -6.33
N ASN A 4 99.62 66.32 -6.26
CA ASN A 4 100.38 67.40 -5.59
C ASN A 4 100.30 67.65 -4.07
N GLU A 5 101.40 67.44 -3.34
CA GLU A 5 102.61 68.29 -3.16
C GLU A 5 102.42 69.39 -2.10
N SER A 6 103.18 69.31 -1.00
CA SER A 6 104.29 70.25 -0.76
C SER A 6 105.00 69.99 0.58
N THR A 7 106.30 70.21 0.51
CA THR A 7 107.44 69.95 1.38
C THR A 7 107.70 71.01 2.46
N SER A 8 108.34 70.61 3.57
CA SER A 8 109.50 71.31 4.19
C SER A 8 110.21 70.33 5.15
N GLU A 9 111.41 69.82 4.85
CA GLU A 9 112.73 70.34 5.33
C GLU A 9 112.73 70.73 6.83
N ALA A 10 113.64 70.30 7.72
CA ALA A 10 115.04 69.90 7.57
C ALA A 10 115.59 69.16 8.82
N GLN A 11 116.58 68.28 8.58
CA GLN A 11 117.84 68.06 9.34
C GLN A 11 117.81 67.80 10.86
N ASN A 12 118.27 66.61 11.29
CA ASN A 12 119.52 66.47 12.06
C ASN A 12 119.96 65.01 12.32
N ASN A 13 121.11 64.67 11.73
CA ASN A 13 122.25 63.89 12.22
C ASN A 13 122.15 62.79 13.31
N VAL A 14 122.61 61.60 12.88
CA VAL A 14 123.71 60.78 13.44
C VAL A 14 123.43 59.80 14.61
N ALA A 15 123.86 58.55 14.33
CA ALA A 15 124.28 57.46 15.23
C ALA A 15 123.19 56.64 15.93
N ASN A 16 122.96 55.41 15.43
CA ASN A 16 122.87 54.15 16.21
C ASN A 16 122.61 52.96 15.27
N GLY A 17 123.67 52.26 14.86
CA GLY A 17 123.61 51.23 13.80
C GLY A 17 123.23 49.81 14.24
N ASP A 18 123.11 49.50 15.54
CA ASP A 18 122.83 48.12 16.01
C ASP A 18 121.49 47.97 16.77
N ASP A 19 120.97 49.02 17.41
CA ASP A 19 119.63 48.98 18.02
C ASP A 19 118.51 49.21 16.98
N ASP A 20 118.77 50.02 15.95
CA ASP A 20 117.77 50.41 14.94
C ASP A 20 117.29 49.22 14.10
N ALA A 21 118.17 48.25 13.81
CA ALA A 21 117.82 47.01 13.10
C ALA A 21 116.86 46.11 13.88
N THR A 22 117.01 46.04 15.22
CA THR A 22 116.14 45.24 16.09
C THR A 22 114.77 45.88 16.26
N TYR A 23 114.72 47.22 16.35
CA TYR A 23 113.46 47.97 16.37
C TYR A 23 112.74 47.94 15.02
N GLN A 24 113.47 48.04 13.90
CA GLN A 24 112.89 47.87 12.55
C GLN A 24 112.33 46.48 12.33
N HIS A 25 113.02 45.42 12.76
CA HIS A 25 112.49 44.06 12.63
C HIS A 25 111.22 43.85 13.46
N LYS A 26 111.16 44.40 14.67
CA LYS A 26 109.95 44.35 15.52
C LYS A 26 108.80 45.18 14.94
N LEU A 27 109.12 46.32 14.31
CA LEU A 27 108.15 47.15 13.60
C LEU A 27 107.59 46.41 12.38
N GLU A 28 108.42 45.72 11.61
CA GLU A 28 107.99 44.88 10.48
C GLU A 28 107.09 43.73 10.95
N LEU A 29 107.43 43.04 12.03
CA LEU A 29 106.59 41.99 12.62
C LEU A 29 105.20 42.53 13.01
N LEU A 30 105.15 43.66 13.73
CA LEU A 30 103.89 44.31 14.11
C LEU A 30 103.09 44.79 12.89
N GLN A 31 103.75 45.32 11.85
CA GLN A 31 103.10 45.68 10.59
C GLN A 31 102.56 44.46 9.84
N THR A 32 103.21 43.30 9.98
CA THR A 32 102.77 42.05 9.37
C THR A 32 101.58 41.46 10.12
N GLU A 33 101.60 41.50 11.45
CA GLU A 33 100.44 41.13 12.28
C GLU A 33 99.25 42.08 12.05
N MET A 34 99.48 43.39 11.94
CA MET A 34 98.43 44.35 11.58
C MET A 34 97.82 44.04 10.20
N ARG A 35 98.65 43.71 9.21
CA ARG A 35 98.16 43.28 7.89
C ARG A 35 97.35 41.99 7.97
N LYS A 36 97.77 41.04 8.81
CA LYS A 36 97.04 39.78 9.02
C LYS A 36 95.67 40.02 9.69
N MET A 37 95.63 40.83 10.75
CA MET A 37 94.38 41.23 11.42
C MET A 37 93.44 41.98 10.47
N GLN A 38 93.99 42.88 9.64
CA GLN A 38 93.21 43.59 8.63
C GLN A 38 92.63 42.65 7.57
N ASN A 39 93.42 41.67 7.12
CA ASN A 39 92.96 40.66 6.17
C ASN A 39 91.90 39.73 6.77
N GLU A 40 92.04 39.34 8.04
CA GLU A 40 91.05 38.55 8.77
C GLU A 40 89.74 39.34 8.94
N PHE A 41 89.82 40.62 9.33
CA PHE A 41 88.66 41.50 9.43
C PHE A 41 87.96 41.69 8.07
N ASN A 42 88.72 41.92 6.99
CA ASN A 42 88.17 42.03 5.64
C ASN A 42 87.50 40.74 5.18
N THR A 43 88.07 39.58 5.54
CA THR A 43 87.49 38.26 5.24
C THR A 43 86.19 38.03 6.02
N GLN A 44 86.16 38.37 7.32
CA GLN A 44 84.94 38.29 8.12
C GLN A 44 83.85 39.23 7.61
N ARG A 45 84.22 40.46 7.22
CA ARG A 45 83.29 41.41 6.60
C ARG A 45 82.73 40.90 5.28
N ALA A 46 83.55 40.27 4.44
CA ALA A 46 83.10 39.67 3.19
C ALA A 46 82.09 38.53 3.45
N LYS A 47 82.37 37.63 4.40
CA LYS A 47 81.44 36.58 4.82
C LYS A 47 80.13 37.13 5.38
N MET A 48 80.19 38.17 6.19
CA MET A 48 78.97 38.81 6.74
C MET A 48 78.14 39.47 5.63
N LYS A 49 78.79 40.10 4.64
CA LYS A 49 78.11 40.67 3.47
C LYS A 49 77.44 39.59 2.62
N GLU A 50 78.12 38.46 2.41
CA GLU A 50 77.56 37.32 1.67
C GLU A 50 76.32 36.73 2.38
N LEU A 51 76.41 36.51 3.70
CA LEU A 51 75.27 36.06 4.50
C LEU A 51 74.09 37.05 4.48
N TYR A 52 74.39 38.36 4.52
CA TYR A 52 73.35 39.39 4.42
C TYR A 52 72.65 39.35 3.06
N MET A 53 73.40 39.26 1.96
CA MET A 53 72.84 39.14 0.61
C MET A 53 72.01 37.86 0.45
N GLN A 54 72.45 36.75 1.03
CA GLN A 54 71.69 35.50 1.03
C GLN A 54 70.37 35.65 1.79
N LYS A 55 70.38 36.27 2.97
CA LYS A 55 69.16 36.52 3.76
C LYS A 55 68.23 37.52 3.10
N GLU A 56 68.77 38.51 2.41
CA GLU A 56 67.98 39.47 1.64
C GLU A 56 67.31 38.79 0.42
N ALA A 57 68.01 37.87 -0.25
CA ALA A 57 67.46 37.05 -1.32
C ALA A 57 66.36 36.11 -0.81
N GLU A 58 66.56 35.43 0.32
CA GLU A 58 65.54 34.58 0.97
C GLU A 58 64.30 35.40 1.36
N ARG A 59 64.49 36.60 1.96
CA ARG A 59 63.39 37.50 2.30
C ARG A 59 62.59 37.91 1.06
N LYS A 60 63.29 38.20 -0.04
CA LYS A 60 62.64 38.58 -1.31
C LYS A 60 61.85 37.41 -1.89
N GLN A 61 62.41 36.20 -1.88
CA GLN A 61 61.72 35.00 -2.32
C GLN A 61 60.45 34.74 -1.51
N LEU A 62 60.53 34.81 -0.17
CA LEU A 62 59.35 34.65 0.70
C LEU A 62 58.29 35.75 0.46
N GLN A 63 58.73 36.97 0.13
CA GLN A 63 57.83 38.06 -0.22
C GLN A 63 57.10 37.79 -1.55
N ASP A 64 57.80 37.23 -2.54
CA ASP A 64 57.22 36.88 -3.83
C ASP A 64 56.21 35.71 -3.67
N GLU A 65 56.55 34.68 -2.90
CA GLU A 65 55.65 33.56 -2.55
C GLU A 65 54.40 34.05 -1.79
N LEU A 66 54.56 34.99 -0.85
CA LEU A 66 53.45 35.60 -0.15
C LEU A 66 52.53 36.39 -1.10
N ASN A 67 53.11 37.12 -2.05
CA ASN A 67 52.33 37.88 -3.03
C ASN A 67 51.58 36.93 -3.97
N GLU A 68 52.19 35.84 -4.43
CA GLU A 68 51.54 34.82 -5.25
C GLU A 68 50.38 34.15 -4.50
N LEU A 69 50.58 33.74 -3.24
CA LEU A 69 49.51 33.18 -2.40
C LEU A 69 48.36 34.17 -2.20
N LYS A 70 48.65 35.46 -1.97
CA LYS A 70 47.62 36.50 -1.87
C LYS A 70 46.81 36.63 -3.17
N THR A 71 47.47 36.57 -4.33
CA THR A 71 46.76 36.60 -5.62
C THR A 71 45.88 35.37 -5.81
N HIS A 72 46.34 34.18 -5.41
CA HIS A 72 45.53 32.96 -5.47
C HIS A 72 44.29 33.03 -4.59
N VAL A 73 44.42 33.54 -3.36
CA VAL A 73 43.28 33.73 -2.45
C VAL A 73 42.29 34.72 -3.05
N MET A 74 42.74 35.87 -3.55
CA MET A 74 41.86 36.86 -4.18
C MET A 74 41.11 36.29 -5.39
N VAL A 75 41.77 35.48 -6.23
CA VAL A 75 41.12 34.82 -7.37
C VAL A 75 40.11 33.77 -6.90
N ALA A 76 40.40 33.03 -5.83
CA ALA A 76 39.46 32.06 -5.26
C ALA A 76 38.22 32.76 -4.68
N ASP A 77 38.41 33.88 -3.98
CA ASP A 77 37.32 34.70 -3.44
C ASP A 77 36.42 35.24 -4.56
N LEU A 78 37.01 35.84 -5.61
CA LEU A 78 36.26 36.35 -6.75
C LEU A 78 35.51 35.24 -7.51
N LYS A 79 36.08 34.04 -7.61
CA LYS A 79 35.40 32.88 -8.22
C LYS A 79 34.22 32.42 -7.36
N SER A 80 34.41 32.30 -6.06
CA SER A 80 33.35 31.92 -5.12
C SER A 80 32.20 32.93 -5.13
N GLU A 81 32.52 34.23 -5.14
CA GLU A 81 31.53 35.31 -5.22
C GLU A 81 30.75 35.26 -6.53
N ASN A 82 31.42 35.05 -7.67
CA ASN A 82 30.77 34.90 -8.96
C ASN A 82 29.87 33.67 -9.03
N GLU A 83 30.32 32.52 -8.49
CA GLU A 83 29.49 31.31 -8.39
C GLU A 83 28.24 31.53 -7.52
N MET A 84 28.37 32.28 -6.43
CA MET A 84 27.24 32.64 -5.57
C MET A 84 26.25 33.54 -6.29
N GLN A 85 26.72 34.61 -6.96
CA GLN A 85 25.87 35.48 -7.77
C GLN A 85 25.14 34.73 -8.88
N LEU A 86 25.82 33.78 -9.53
CA LEU A 86 25.23 32.99 -10.60
C LEU A 86 24.15 32.02 -10.08
N LYS A 87 24.31 31.50 -8.85
CA LYS A 87 23.27 30.72 -8.17
C LYS A 87 22.08 31.60 -7.77
N ASP A 88 22.32 32.80 -7.28
CA ASP A 88 21.25 33.74 -6.92
C ASP A 88 20.41 34.15 -8.14
N ILE A 89 21.06 34.42 -9.28
CA ILE A 89 20.36 34.71 -10.54
C ILE A 89 19.47 33.53 -10.95
N LYS A 90 19.99 32.30 -10.91
CA LYS A 90 19.21 31.10 -11.25
C LYS A 90 18.03 30.88 -10.30
N ALA A 91 18.25 31.03 -8.99
CA ALA A 91 17.19 30.95 -8.00
C ALA A 91 16.11 32.01 -8.26
N GLN A 92 16.51 33.23 -8.63
CA GLN A 92 15.59 34.29 -8.98
C GLN A 92 14.79 34.00 -10.26
N GLU A 93 15.42 33.41 -11.27
CA GLU A 93 14.75 32.94 -12.50
C GLU A 93 13.75 31.81 -12.23
N GLU A 94 14.09 30.86 -11.35
CA GLU A 94 13.19 29.80 -10.89
C GLU A 94 12.00 30.38 -10.12
N ILE A 95 12.25 31.30 -9.18
CA ILE A 95 11.19 32.00 -8.45
C ILE A 95 10.27 32.74 -9.41
N SER A 96 10.81 33.47 -10.39
CA SER A 96 10.01 34.18 -11.39
C SER A 96 9.17 33.22 -12.23
N SER A 97 9.72 32.06 -12.60
CA SER A 97 9.00 31.04 -13.36
C SER A 97 7.87 30.40 -12.54
N LEU A 98 8.12 30.13 -11.26
CA LEU A 98 7.10 29.63 -10.34
C LEU A 98 6.01 30.67 -10.07
N GLN A 99 6.37 31.95 -9.93
CA GLN A 99 5.41 33.05 -9.80
C GLN A 99 4.52 33.15 -11.03
N GLN A 100 5.08 33.02 -12.24
CA GLN A 100 4.30 32.99 -13.47
C GLN A 100 3.34 31.80 -13.50
N LEU A 101 3.81 30.59 -13.15
CA LEU A 101 2.97 29.40 -13.12
C LEU A 101 1.81 29.53 -12.12
N VAL A 102 2.07 30.11 -10.94
CA VAL A 102 1.03 30.39 -9.94
C VAL A 102 0.03 31.40 -10.49
N GLN A 103 0.48 32.46 -11.16
CA GLN A 103 -0.39 33.44 -11.78
C GLN A 103 -1.26 32.81 -12.88
N ASP A 104 -0.67 32.00 -13.77
CA ASP A 104 -1.40 31.28 -14.82
C ASP A 104 -2.43 30.33 -14.21
N THR A 105 -2.09 29.62 -13.13
CA THR A 105 -3.02 28.73 -12.40
C THR A 105 -4.17 29.51 -11.78
N ILE A 106 -3.89 30.69 -11.22
CA ILE A 106 -4.93 31.57 -10.66
C ILE A 106 -5.86 32.06 -11.78
N GLU A 107 -5.31 32.47 -12.93
CA GLU A 107 -6.09 32.92 -14.09
C GLU A 107 -6.96 31.79 -14.65
N GLU A 108 -6.42 30.59 -14.81
CA GLU A 108 -7.19 29.40 -15.19
C GLU A 108 -8.32 29.12 -14.19
N SER A 109 -8.03 29.17 -12.88
CA SER A 109 -9.05 28.97 -11.85
C SER A 109 -10.15 30.02 -11.90
N ALA A 110 -9.81 31.28 -12.22
CA ALA A 110 -10.77 32.36 -12.39
C ALA A 110 -11.66 32.14 -13.63
N ILE A 111 -11.09 31.65 -14.73
CA ILE A 111 -11.83 31.28 -15.94
C ILE A 111 -12.80 30.14 -15.64
N TYR A 112 -12.35 29.06 -14.98
CA TYR A 112 -13.23 27.95 -14.61
C TYR A 112 -14.35 28.39 -13.68
N LYS A 113 -14.06 29.26 -12.72
CA LYS A 113 -15.08 29.82 -11.82
C LYS A 113 -16.11 30.65 -12.59
N ALA A 114 -15.67 31.47 -13.55
CA ALA A 114 -16.57 32.25 -14.39
C ALA A 114 -17.47 31.34 -15.27
N GLU A 115 -16.91 30.25 -15.82
CA GLU A 115 -17.67 29.30 -16.63
C GLU A 115 -18.70 28.53 -15.79
N LEU A 116 -18.33 28.11 -14.58
CA LEU A 116 -19.25 27.53 -13.60
C LEU A 116 -20.41 28.46 -13.28
N GLU A 117 -20.16 29.75 -13.06
CA GLU A 117 -21.22 30.73 -12.82
C GLU A 117 -22.12 30.91 -14.05
N ARG A 118 -21.56 30.90 -15.28
CA ARG A 118 -22.39 30.91 -16.50
C ARG A 118 -23.30 29.69 -16.61
N ILE A 119 -22.77 28.49 -16.33
CA ILE A 119 -23.54 27.24 -16.37
C ILE A 119 -24.66 27.26 -15.32
N LYS A 120 -24.38 27.75 -14.10
CA LYS A 120 -25.41 27.91 -13.06
C LYS A 120 -26.52 28.86 -13.50
N VAL A 121 -26.18 30.00 -14.10
CA VAL A 121 -27.17 30.96 -14.62
C VAL A 121 -28.01 30.32 -15.73
N GLU A 122 -27.41 29.56 -16.63
CA GLU A 122 -28.14 28.87 -17.71
C GLU A 122 -29.05 27.76 -17.16
N GLN A 123 -28.60 27.00 -16.16
CA GLN A 123 -29.44 26.02 -15.46
C GLN A 123 -30.66 26.67 -14.78
N LEU A 124 -30.45 27.78 -14.07
CA LEU A 124 -31.55 28.53 -13.45
C LEU A 124 -32.53 29.05 -14.51
N ARG A 125 -32.02 29.53 -15.65
CA ARG A 125 -32.85 29.99 -16.78
C ARG A 125 -33.67 28.85 -17.38
N GLN A 126 -33.07 27.68 -17.59
CA GLN A 126 -33.78 26.49 -18.06
C GLN A 126 -34.85 26.02 -17.07
N GLN A 127 -34.55 26.02 -15.77
CA GLN A 127 -35.51 25.67 -14.73
C GLN A 127 -36.71 26.65 -14.72
N GLN A 128 -36.44 27.95 -14.91
CA GLN A 128 -37.50 28.97 -14.99
C GLN A 128 -38.36 28.80 -16.25
N LEU A 129 -37.76 28.47 -17.40
CA LEU A 129 -38.48 28.14 -18.64
C LEU A 129 -39.36 26.88 -18.48
N GLN A 130 -38.86 25.84 -17.81
CA GLN A 130 -39.65 24.64 -17.49
C GLN A 130 -40.86 24.96 -16.60
N LEU A 131 -40.66 25.79 -15.56
CA LEU A 131 -41.76 26.25 -14.70
C LEU A 131 -42.79 27.07 -15.47
N GLN A 132 -42.34 27.91 -16.41
CA GLN A 132 -43.24 28.70 -17.26
C GLN A 132 -44.02 27.83 -18.25
N GLN A 133 -43.41 26.78 -18.82
CA GLN A 133 -44.11 25.78 -19.63
C GLN A 133 -45.14 24.98 -18.81
N MET A 134 -44.80 24.58 -17.58
CA MET A 134 -45.76 23.94 -16.67
C MET A 134 -46.96 24.85 -16.33
N GLN A 135 -46.73 26.16 -16.21
CA GLN A 135 -47.80 27.14 -15.99
C GLN A 135 -48.67 27.40 -17.23
N GLN A 136 -48.14 27.21 -18.44
CA GLN A 136 -48.95 27.29 -19.66
C GLN A 136 -49.84 26.05 -19.86
N ILE A 137 -49.38 24.86 -19.43
CA ILE A 137 -50.19 23.61 -19.48
C ILE A 137 -51.41 23.68 -18.54
N THR A 138 -51.40 24.51 -17.49
CA THR A 138 -52.53 24.70 -16.57
C THR A 138 -53.55 25.77 -16.99
N THR A 139 -53.45 26.33 -18.21
CA THR A 139 -54.37 27.39 -18.70
C THR A 139 -55.28 26.96 -19.86
N VAL A 140 -55.73 25.70 -19.87
CA VAL A 140 -56.84 25.25 -20.72
C VAL A 140 -57.94 24.64 -19.83
N GLU A 141 -59.06 25.39 -19.73
CA GLU A 141 -60.42 24.96 -19.36
C GLU A 141 -60.69 24.40 -17.94
N PRO A 142 -61.47 25.10 -17.08
CA PRO A 142 -62.00 24.54 -15.85
C PRO A 142 -63.43 24.00 -16.05
N SER A 143 -63.61 22.70 -15.83
CA SER A 143 -64.92 22.10 -15.60
C SER A 143 -64.84 21.02 -14.51
N GLY A 144 -65.41 21.36 -13.35
CA GLY A 144 -66.00 20.39 -12.42
C GLY A 144 -65.08 19.68 -11.42
N GLY A 145 -65.22 20.03 -10.15
CA GLY A 145 -65.18 19.03 -9.07
C GLY A 145 -64.08 19.17 -8.02
N LEU A 146 -64.48 19.68 -6.85
CA LEU A 146 -64.03 19.32 -5.50
C LEU A 146 -62.61 19.73 -5.03
N ALA A 147 -62.64 20.79 -4.20
CA ALA A 147 -61.67 21.33 -3.23
C ALA A 147 -60.31 20.63 -2.96
N PRO A 148 -59.23 21.42 -2.90
CA PRO A 148 -58.04 21.13 -2.11
C PRO A 148 -57.86 22.15 -0.97
N HIS A 149 -58.21 21.75 0.26
CA HIS A 149 -57.79 22.45 1.48
C HIS A 149 -56.80 21.53 2.20
N VAL A 150 -55.49 21.79 2.09
CA VAL A 150 -54.39 21.33 2.98
C VAL A 150 -53.00 21.88 2.58
N LEU A 151 -52.84 22.63 1.49
CA LEU A 151 -51.53 23.19 1.08
C LEU A 151 -51.33 24.70 1.33
N ASN A 152 -51.80 25.22 2.48
CA ASN A 152 -51.53 26.60 2.89
C ASN A 152 -50.89 26.76 4.28
N GLN A 153 -50.41 25.67 4.89
CA GLN A 153 -49.87 25.68 6.25
C GLN A 153 -48.36 25.40 6.36
N VAL A 154 -47.58 25.62 5.30
CA VAL A 154 -46.10 25.52 5.33
C VAL A 154 -45.40 26.83 4.92
N LYS A 155 -46.16 27.87 4.52
CA LYS A 155 -45.58 29.16 4.07
C LYS A 155 -45.44 30.22 5.18
N LYS A 156 -45.64 29.86 6.46
CA LYS A 156 -45.61 30.81 7.60
C LYS A 156 -44.57 30.51 8.70
N THR A 157 -43.65 29.57 8.49
CA THR A 157 -42.60 29.21 9.47
C THR A 157 -41.16 29.48 9.01
N LEU A 158 -40.95 30.13 7.86
CA LEU A 158 -39.62 30.50 7.34
C LEU A 158 -39.35 32.02 7.30
N GLY A 159 -40.16 32.80 8.01
CA GLY A 159 -40.08 34.28 8.04
C GLY A 159 -39.46 34.89 9.30
N SER A 160 -38.86 34.10 10.21
CA SER A 160 -38.42 34.61 11.51
C SER A 160 -37.06 34.07 11.97
N VAL A 161 -36.01 34.17 11.14
CA VAL A 161 -34.60 34.15 11.60
C VAL A 161 -33.73 35.02 10.67
N ARG A 162 -34.03 36.33 10.60
CA ARG A 162 -33.08 37.36 10.13
C ARG A 162 -33.28 38.62 10.97
N LYS A 163 -32.73 38.60 12.18
CA LYS A 163 -32.41 39.80 12.98
C LYS A 163 -31.47 39.39 14.12
N LEU A 164 -30.56 40.28 14.49
CA LEU A 164 -29.37 40.14 15.36
C LEU A 164 -28.11 39.79 14.54
N GLY A 165 -27.06 40.62 14.43
CA GLY A 165 -26.82 41.95 14.95
C GLY A 165 -25.69 42.60 14.15
N SER A 166 -26.01 43.73 13.53
CA SER A 166 -25.08 44.76 13.07
C SER A 166 -25.00 45.81 14.16
N ASP A 167 -23.83 46.45 14.27
CA ASP A 167 -23.54 47.73 14.94
C ASP A 167 -22.62 47.64 16.16
N SER A 168 -21.32 47.86 15.93
CA SER A 168 -20.55 48.90 16.64
C SER A 168 -19.13 49.01 16.11
N LEU A 169 -18.94 49.91 15.14
CA LEU A 169 -17.70 50.66 14.97
C LEU A 169 -18.08 52.14 15.08
N ASN A 170 -17.66 52.83 16.14
CA ASN A 170 -16.94 54.09 15.95
C ASN A 170 -16.14 54.54 17.18
N ASN A 171 -15.04 55.20 16.84
CA ASN A 171 -13.92 55.70 17.62
C ASN A 171 -14.28 56.84 18.60
N SER A 172 -13.54 56.97 19.72
CA SER A 172 -13.05 58.28 20.20
C SER A 172 -11.93 58.18 21.25
N PHE A 173 -10.70 58.47 20.81
CA PHE A 173 -9.74 59.44 21.36
C PHE A 173 -9.74 59.76 22.89
N GLN A 174 -8.66 59.39 23.59
CA GLN A 174 -7.86 60.32 24.42
C GLN A 174 -6.47 59.75 24.81
N GLN A 175 -5.46 60.53 24.42
CA GLN A 175 -4.06 60.73 24.84
C GLN A 175 -3.93 60.77 26.39
N GLU A 176 -2.90 60.35 27.14
CA GLU A 176 -1.43 60.47 27.08
C GLU A 176 -0.88 59.70 28.34
N THR A 177 0.18 58.88 28.35
CA THR A 177 1.56 59.24 28.75
C THR A 177 2.41 57.98 29.07
N ALA A 178 3.71 58.05 28.77
CA ALA A 178 4.88 57.47 29.44
C ALA A 178 5.13 55.92 29.50
N ASP A 179 6.09 55.53 28.66
CA ASP A 179 7.32 54.75 28.93
C ASP A 179 7.35 53.28 29.41
N SER A 180 8.12 52.53 28.60
CA SER A 180 9.11 51.48 28.91
C SER A 180 8.72 50.00 28.75
N ASN A 181 9.33 49.40 27.72
CA ASN A 181 9.82 48.02 27.57
C ASN A 181 9.13 46.88 28.35
N THR A 182 8.43 45.99 27.63
CA THR A 182 8.78 44.55 27.56
C THR A 182 7.85 43.74 26.63
N ARG A 183 8.47 42.97 25.73
CA ARG A 183 8.20 41.53 25.47
C ARG A 183 6.75 41.07 25.20
N GLY A 184 6.50 40.67 23.96
CA GLY A 184 5.76 39.45 23.64
C GLY A 184 4.45 39.58 22.86
N THR A 185 4.20 38.53 22.06
CA THR A 185 2.93 38.12 21.43
C THR A 185 2.61 38.69 20.03
N SER A 186 3.08 37.98 19.01
CA SER A 186 2.43 37.93 17.69
C SER A 186 2.04 36.47 17.42
N LYS A 187 0.95 36.02 18.04
CA LYS A 187 0.27 34.72 17.80
C LYS A 187 -1.19 34.85 18.24
N THR A 188 -2.02 35.55 17.48
CA THR A 188 -3.48 35.54 17.74
C THR A 188 -4.36 35.46 16.48
N ASN A 189 -3.86 35.73 15.27
CA ASN A 189 -4.74 35.68 14.08
C ASN A 189 -4.92 34.28 13.44
N ALA A 190 -4.15 33.27 13.84
CA ALA A 190 -4.30 31.91 13.30
C ALA A 190 -5.31 31.02 14.09
N LYS A 191 -5.75 31.47 15.27
CA LYS A 191 -6.63 30.67 16.15
C LYS A 191 -8.13 30.88 15.92
N GLN A 192 -8.52 31.95 15.22
CA GLN A 192 -9.93 32.21 14.89
C GLN A 192 -10.39 31.40 13.67
N TYR A 193 -9.61 31.37 12.58
CA TYR A 193 -9.95 30.57 11.39
C TYR A 193 -10.03 29.07 11.67
N ALA A 194 -9.14 28.53 12.50
CA ALA A 194 -9.17 27.11 12.86
C ALA A 194 -10.35 26.73 13.79
N SER A 195 -10.90 27.70 14.54
CA SER A 195 -12.09 27.47 15.39
C SER A 195 -13.36 27.47 14.56
N GLU A 196 -13.47 28.40 13.61
CA GLU A 196 -14.64 28.52 12.73
C GLU A 196 -14.77 27.33 11.77
N ASP A 197 -13.65 26.81 11.24
CA ASP A 197 -13.63 25.60 10.40
C ASP A 197 -13.98 24.33 11.19
N ALA A 198 -13.54 24.25 12.46
CA ALA A 198 -13.89 23.13 13.34
C ALA A 198 -15.38 23.15 13.74
N GLU A 199 -15.97 24.33 13.97
CA GLU A 199 -17.39 24.50 14.27
C GLU A 199 -18.28 24.24 13.04
N MET A 200 -17.86 24.67 11.84
CA MET A 200 -18.54 24.34 10.58
C MET A 200 -18.52 22.83 10.32
N MET A 201 -17.37 22.17 10.51
CA MET A 201 -17.24 20.72 10.36
C MET A 201 -18.05 19.97 11.42
N HIS A 202 -18.12 20.47 12.66
CA HIS A 202 -18.98 19.89 13.69
C HIS A 202 -20.47 19.99 13.33
N SER A 203 -20.91 21.12 12.76
CA SER A 203 -22.29 21.32 12.33
C SER A 203 -22.68 20.41 11.15
N ILE A 204 -21.78 20.21 10.19
CA ILE A 204 -21.98 19.28 9.07
C ILE A 204 -22.00 17.83 9.56
N VAL A 205 -21.13 17.47 10.50
CA VAL A 205 -21.10 16.12 11.08
C VAL A 205 -22.34 15.83 11.93
N GLU A 206 -22.85 16.81 12.69
CA GLU A 206 -24.13 16.67 13.42
C GLU A 206 -25.32 16.52 12.45
N GLN A 207 -25.37 17.31 11.37
CA GLN A 207 -26.40 17.16 10.34
C GLN A 207 -26.35 15.77 9.69
N LEU A 208 -25.16 15.26 9.35
CA LEU A 208 -25.00 13.91 8.80
C LEU A 208 -25.33 12.81 9.82
N GLN A 209 -25.06 13.03 11.11
CA GLN A 209 -25.44 12.10 12.18
C GLN A 209 -26.96 12.06 12.39
N GLU A 210 -27.64 13.19 12.32
CA GLU A 210 -29.11 13.26 12.39
C GLU A 210 -29.77 12.62 11.17
N GLU A 211 -29.24 12.84 9.96
CA GLU A 211 -29.71 12.17 8.75
C GLU A 211 -29.48 10.65 8.80
N MET A 212 -28.32 10.20 9.28
CA MET A 212 -28.04 8.78 9.51
C MET A 212 -28.96 8.17 10.57
N LYS A 213 -29.33 8.92 11.60
CA LYS A 213 -30.28 8.47 12.62
C LYS A 213 -31.69 8.37 12.04
N ALA A 214 -32.14 9.35 11.26
CA ALA A 214 -33.42 9.35 10.56
C ALA A 214 -33.52 8.21 9.53
N LEU A 215 -32.43 7.90 8.82
CA LEU A 215 -32.37 6.76 7.90
C LEU A 215 -32.43 5.41 8.63
N LYS A 216 -31.79 5.29 9.80
CA LYS A 216 -31.88 4.09 10.66
C LYS A 216 -33.28 3.91 11.27
N GLU A 217 -33.94 5.00 11.66
CA GLU A 217 -35.33 5.00 12.14
C GLU A 217 -36.28 4.55 11.03
N LYS A 218 -36.15 5.11 9.83
CA LYS A 218 -36.93 4.70 8.66
C LYS A 218 -36.68 3.24 8.28
N LEU A 219 -35.43 2.76 8.39
CA LEU A 219 -35.13 1.34 8.14
C LEU A 219 -35.86 0.43 9.15
N ARG A 220 -35.89 0.81 10.43
CA ARG A 220 -36.67 0.08 11.45
C ARG A 220 -38.16 0.15 11.20
N GLU A 221 -38.70 1.31 10.85
CA GLU A 221 -40.13 1.43 10.49
C GLU A 221 -40.47 0.57 9.27
N THR A 222 -39.59 0.48 8.27
CA THR A 222 -39.81 -0.42 7.12
C THR A 222 -39.70 -1.89 7.49
N ASP A 223 -38.82 -2.25 8.43
CA ASP A 223 -38.64 -3.62 8.91
C ASP A 223 -39.81 -4.05 9.82
N ASP A 224 -40.31 -3.15 10.67
CA ASP A 224 -41.52 -3.34 11.46
C ASP A 224 -42.76 -3.45 10.57
N GLN A 225 -42.84 -2.66 9.49
CA GLN A 225 -43.91 -2.79 8.48
C GLN A 225 -43.81 -4.11 7.70
N LEU A 226 -42.60 -4.63 7.45
CA LEU A 226 -42.39 -5.94 6.83
C LEU A 226 -42.77 -7.07 7.79
N GLN A 227 -42.41 -6.97 9.08
CA GLN A 227 -42.83 -7.91 10.13
C GLN A 227 -44.34 -7.89 10.37
N ALA A 228 -44.98 -6.71 10.31
CA ALA A 228 -46.44 -6.59 10.39
C ALA A 228 -47.12 -7.25 9.17
N LYS A 229 -46.53 -7.14 7.98
CA LYS A 229 -47.05 -7.80 6.76
C LYS A 229 -46.83 -9.32 6.77
N THR A 230 -45.70 -9.82 7.28
CA THR A 230 -45.48 -11.27 7.43
C THR A 230 -46.36 -11.90 8.51
N SER A 231 -46.59 -11.20 9.63
CA SER A 231 -47.55 -11.64 10.67
C SER A 231 -49.02 -11.53 10.22
N THR A 232 -49.36 -10.61 9.31
CA THR A 232 -50.69 -10.57 8.67
C THR A 232 -50.86 -11.67 7.62
N SER A 233 -49.77 -12.12 6.98
CA SER A 233 -49.78 -13.26 6.05
C SER A 233 -49.95 -14.60 6.79
N GLN A 234 -49.42 -14.74 8.01
CA GLN A 234 -49.63 -15.93 8.86
C GLN A 234 -51.03 -15.99 9.50
N ARG A 235 -51.76 -14.87 9.59
CA ARG A 235 -53.15 -14.82 10.09
C ARG A 235 -54.24 -15.16 9.06
N LYS A 236 -53.88 -15.41 7.80
CA LYS A 236 -54.83 -15.82 6.74
C LYS A 236 -54.78 -17.30 6.36
N GLU A 237 -53.89 -18.10 6.96
CA GLU A 237 -53.83 -19.56 6.75
C GLU A 237 -54.43 -20.39 7.90
N GLU A 238 -54.78 -19.77 9.04
CA GLU A 238 -55.50 -20.45 10.13
C GLU A 238 -57.00 -20.15 10.07
N THR A 239 -57.72 -20.67 9.07
CA THR A 239 -59.19 -20.84 9.13
C THR A 239 -59.75 -21.82 8.08
N THR A 240 -59.02 -22.86 7.69
CA THR A 240 -59.64 -24.04 7.04
C THR A 240 -58.76 -25.26 7.25
N GLU A 241 -58.95 -25.95 8.37
CA GLU A 241 -58.92 -27.42 8.47
C GLU A 241 -59.11 -27.84 9.93
N SER A 242 -60.35 -28.20 10.26
CA SER A 242 -60.59 -29.21 11.30
C SER A 242 -61.80 -30.05 10.91
N VAL A 243 -61.72 -31.32 11.30
CA VAL A 243 -62.71 -32.41 11.16
C VAL A 243 -62.57 -33.26 9.90
N ILE A 244 -61.65 -34.24 9.95
CA ILE A 244 -61.97 -35.62 9.55
C ILE A 244 -61.28 -36.56 10.55
N ASP A 245 -62.07 -37.21 11.40
CA ASP A 245 -61.69 -38.46 12.05
C ASP A 245 -62.82 -39.48 11.85
N GLY A 246 -62.42 -40.72 11.65
CA GLY A 246 -63.11 -41.67 10.77
C GLY A 246 -64.39 -42.34 11.26
N ALA A 247 -65.05 -43.02 10.32
CA ALA A 247 -65.93 -44.15 10.61
C ALA A 247 -66.08 -45.04 9.36
N ASN A 248 -65.56 -46.26 9.49
CA ASN A 248 -65.73 -47.36 8.55
C ASN A 248 -66.74 -48.32 9.21
N ALA A 249 -67.96 -48.47 8.67
CA ALA A 249 -68.84 -49.61 8.96
C ALA A 249 -70.03 -49.69 7.97
N MET A 250 -70.11 -50.86 7.34
CA MET A 250 -71.20 -51.52 6.59
C MET A 250 -72.62 -50.95 6.72
N HIS A 251 -73.36 -50.92 5.59
CA HIS A 251 -74.64 -51.63 5.45
C HIS A 251 -74.99 -51.96 3.98
N LYS A 252 -75.70 -53.08 3.86
CA LYS A 252 -76.11 -53.90 2.73
C LYS A 252 -77.48 -53.45 2.17
N SER A 253 -77.71 -53.61 0.87
CA SER A 253 -78.92 -54.18 0.18
C SER A 253 -78.96 -53.72 -1.28
N THR A 254 -78.83 -54.63 -2.26
CA THR A 254 -79.93 -55.33 -2.99
C THR A 254 -80.60 -54.46 -4.05
N SER A 255 -80.37 -54.75 -5.34
CA SER A 255 -81.41 -55.20 -6.28
C SER A 255 -80.81 -55.49 -7.67
N THR A 256 -81.03 -56.74 -8.10
CA THR A 256 -81.28 -57.25 -9.46
C THR A 256 -82.11 -56.25 -10.31
N ASP A 257 -82.06 -56.18 -11.66
CA ASP A 257 -82.07 -57.27 -12.63
C ASP A 257 -82.01 -56.72 -14.08
N LEU A 258 -81.67 -57.61 -15.02
CA LEU A 258 -82.05 -57.66 -16.45
C LEU A 258 -81.26 -56.90 -17.55
N VAL A 259 -80.63 -57.76 -18.36
CA VAL A 259 -80.18 -57.62 -19.75
C VAL A 259 -81.38 -57.56 -20.70
N GLU A 260 -81.42 -56.62 -21.65
CA GLU A 260 -81.59 -56.78 -23.13
C GLU A 260 -81.96 -55.43 -23.82
N PRO A 261 -81.94 -55.28 -25.17
CA PRO A 261 -81.11 -54.29 -25.85
C PRO A 261 -81.87 -53.11 -26.48
N SER A 262 -81.11 -52.13 -26.95
CA SER A 262 -81.49 -51.08 -27.92
C SER A 262 -82.61 -50.11 -27.50
N SER A 263 -82.20 -48.96 -26.96
CA SER A 263 -82.77 -47.66 -27.37
C SER A 263 -81.75 -46.56 -27.05
N ALA A 264 -81.51 -45.67 -28.00
CA ALA A 264 -80.55 -44.58 -27.87
C ALA A 264 -80.83 -43.74 -26.62
N CYS A 265 -79.86 -43.72 -25.69
CA CYS A 265 -79.96 -42.95 -24.46
C CYS A 265 -79.55 -41.50 -24.72
N ASN A 266 -80.53 -40.63 -24.96
CA ASN A 266 -80.31 -39.17 -25.06
C ASN A 266 -79.83 -38.51 -23.73
N SER A 267 -79.73 -39.27 -22.63
CA SER A 267 -79.03 -38.84 -21.41
C SER A 267 -77.55 -39.27 -21.36
N CYS A 268 -77.12 -40.20 -22.20
CA CYS A 268 -75.70 -40.54 -22.36
C CYS A 268 -74.99 -39.46 -23.20
N ASP A 269 -75.62 -38.96 -24.27
CA ASP A 269 -75.08 -37.85 -25.08
C ASP A 269 -74.86 -36.58 -24.26
N SER A 270 -75.73 -36.29 -23.29
CA SER A 270 -75.59 -35.12 -22.42
C SER A 270 -74.59 -35.33 -21.27
N THR A 271 -74.33 -36.57 -20.84
CA THR A 271 -73.21 -36.88 -19.93
C THR A 271 -71.86 -36.97 -20.66
N GLU A 272 -71.85 -37.38 -21.92
CA GLU A 272 -70.68 -37.44 -22.79
C GLU A 272 -70.26 -36.01 -23.19
N GLN A 273 -71.22 -35.16 -23.60
CA GLN A 273 -70.99 -33.72 -23.78
C GLN A 273 -70.48 -33.03 -22.50
N ARG A 274 -71.03 -33.38 -21.33
CA ARG A 274 -70.54 -32.83 -20.05
C ARG A 274 -69.15 -33.35 -19.68
N SER A 275 -68.81 -34.58 -20.06
CA SER A 275 -67.48 -35.14 -19.88
C SER A 275 -66.47 -34.53 -20.83
N ASP A 276 -66.87 -34.24 -22.07
CA ASP A 276 -66.08 -33.54 -23.07
C ASP A 276 -65.86 -32.07 -22.69
N ASP A 277 -66.88 -31.39 -22.16
CA ASP A 277 -66.79 -30.02 -21.64
C ASP A 277 -65.86 -29.96 -20.42
N LEU A 278 -65.95 -30.91 -19.49
CA LEU A 278 -65.03 -31.02 -18.36
C LEU A 278 -63.60 -31.33 -18.81
N THR A 279 -63.43 -32.18 -19.83
CA THR A 279 -62.12 -32.49 -20.41
C THR A 279 -61.53 -31.28 -21.14
N ALA A 280 -62.36 -30.49 -21.83
CA ALA A 280 -61.97 -29.23 -22.45
C ALA A 280 -61.60 -28.17 -21.41
N GLN A 281 -62.36 -28.05 -20.31
CA GLN A 281 -62.02 -27.16 -19.18
C GLN A 281 -60.72 -27.58 -18.49
N MET A 282 -60.52 -28.88 -18.25
CA MET A 282 -59.26 -29.41 -17.70
C MET A 282 -58.08 -29.09 -18.61
N LYS A 283 -58.23 -29.27 -19.92
CA LYS A 283 -57.19 -28.93 -20.92
C LYS A 283 -56.93 -27.43 -20.99
N GLN A 284 -57.97 -26.60 -20.84
CA GLN A 284 -57.83 -25.14 -20.76
C GLN A 284 -57.10 -24.70 -19.49
N GLN A 285 -57.44 -25.28 -18.33
CA GLN A 285 -56.76 -25.01 -17.06
C GLN A 285 -55.31 -25.51 -17.10
N GLN A 286 -55.04 -26.67 -17.70
CA GLN A 286 -53.69 -27.20 -17.87
C GLN A 286 -52.83 -26.28 -18.75
N LYS A 287 -53.41 -25.74 -19.84
CA LYS A 287 -52.74 -24.73 -20.67
C LYS A 287 -52.50 -23.41 -19.92
N GLN A 288 -53.43 -22.99 -19.07
CA GLN A 288 -53.24 -21.81 -18.21
C GLN A 288 -52.12 -22.03 -17.17
N LEU A 289 -52.05 -23.21 -16.56
CA LEU A 289 -50.98 -23.59 -15.64
C LEU A 289 -49.62 -23.60 -16.35
N GLU A 290 -49.53 -24.15 -17.55
CA GLU A 290 -48.29 -24.12 -18.34
C GLU A 290 -47.82 -22.69 -18.65
N ILE A 291 -48.74 -21.79 -19.00
CA ILE A 291 -48.41 -20.37 -19.26
C ILE A 291 -47.92 -19.69 -17.98
N LEU A 292 -48.61 -19.89 -16.85
CA LEU A 292 -48.20 -19.32 -15.56
C LEU A 292 -46.86 -19.90 -15.11
N GLN A 293 -46.62 -21.19 -15.30
CA GLN A 293 -45.37 -21.85 -14.95
C GLN A 293 -44.21 -21.31 -15.79
N LYS A 294 -44.44 -21.04 -17.09
CA LYS A 294 -43.47 -20.36 -17.96
C LYS A 294 -43.18 -18.93 -17.49
N GLN A 295 -44.20 -18.15 -17.14
CA GLN A 295 -44.04 -16.80 -16.60
C GLN A 295 -43.26 -16.78 -15.27
N ILE A 296 -43.49 -17.77 -14.40
CA ILE A 296 -42.73 -17.94 -13.16
C ILE A 296 -41.26 -18.26 -13.46
N THR A 297 -40.97 -19.12 -14.44
CA THR A 297 -39.58 -19.42 -14.82
C THR A 297 -38.86 -18.20 -15.41
N GLU A 298 -39.52 -17.43 -16.28
CA GLU A 298 -38.97 -16.21 -16.86
C GLU A 298 -38.71 -15.15 -15.77
N SER A 299 -39.64 -14.98 -14.82
CA SER A 299 -39.48 -14.06 -13.69
C SER A 299 -38.34 -14.49 -12.75
N ARG A 300 -38.18 -15.80 -12.50
CA ARG A 300 -37.05 -16.34 -11.70
C ARG A 300 -35.71 -16.10 -12.39
N GLU A 301 -35.64 -16.27 -13.71
CA GLU A 301 -34.43 -15.99 -14.48
C GLU A 301 -34.07 -14.50 -14.46
N GLN A 302 -35.08 -13.62 -14.60
CA GLN A 302 -34.89 -12.17 -14.48
C GLN A 302 -34.38 -11.78 -13.07
N LEU A 303 -34.98 -12.35 -12.02
CA LEU A 303 -34.54 -12.12 -10.64
C LEU A 303 -33.11 -12.62 -10.41
N SER A 304 -32.74 -13.77 -11.00
CA SER A 304 -31.37 -14.29 -10.95
C SER A 304 -30.37 -13.38 -11.64
N LYS A 305 -30.70 -12.84 -12.83
CA LYS A 305 -29.87 -11.86 -13.55
C LYS A 305 -29.72 -10.57 -12.76
N GLU A 306 -30.82 -10.07 -12.17
CA GLU A 306 -30.80 -8.87 -11.33
C GLU A 306 -29.95 -9.09 -10.07
N ALA A 307 -30.03 -10.25 -9.42
CA ALA A 307 -29.19 -10.60 -8.28
C ALA A 307 -27.70 -10.66 -8.66
N ALA A 308 -27.37 -11.21 -9.82
CA ALA A 308 -26.00 -11.23 -10.33
C ALA A 308 -25.47 -9.80 -10.60
N LEU A 309 -26.28 -8.93 -11.22
CA LEU A 309 -25.93 -7.54 -11.46
C LEU A 309 -25.74 -6.76 -10.15
N ARG A 310 -26.61 -6.97 -9.16
CA ARG A 310 -26.46 -6.36 -7.82
C ARG A 310 -25.15 -6.78 -7.16
N ASN A 311 -24.81 -8.07 -7.22
CA ASN A 311 -23.57 -8.59 -6.67
C ASN A 311 -22.34 -7.99 -7.39
N ASP A 312 -22.36 -7.92 -8.73
CA ASP A 312 -21.27 -7.29 -9.49
C ASP A 312 -21.10 -5.80 -9.14
N LEU A 313 -22.19 -5.04 -9.05
CA LEU A 313 -22.15 -3.64 -8.63
C LEU A 313 -21.64 -3.47 -7.20
N GLU A 314 -22.02 -4.38 -6.29
CA GLU A 314 -21.53 -4.37 -4.91
C GLU A 314 -20.02 -4.66 -4.86
N ASN A 315 -19.52 -5.63 -5.64
CA ASN A 315 -18.09 -5.92 -5.74
C ASN A 315 -17.31 -4.75 -6.37
N GLN A 316 -17.84 -4.13 -7.42
CA GLN A 316 -17.24 -2.93 -8.02
C GLN A 316 -17.21 -1.75 -7.04
N TRP A 317 -18.27 -1.59 -6.24
CA TRP A 317 -18.32 -0.56 -5.22
C TRP A 317 -17.31 -0.83 -4.10
N GLN A 318 -17.22 -2.07 -3.62
CA GLN A 318 -16.26 -2.47 -2.58
C GLN A 318 -14.81 -2.30 -3.05
N THR A 319 -14.49 -2.71 -4.29
CA THR A 319 -13.15 -2.55 -4.86
C THR A 319 -12.75 -1.08 -5.02
N LYS A 320 -13.64 -0.22 -5.55
CA LYS A 320 -13.39 1.24 -5.61
C LYS A 320 -13.23 1.87 -4.24
N ARG A 321 -14.06 1.46 -3.27
CA ARG A 321 -13.95 1.94 -1.88
C ARG A 321 -12.60 1.59 -1.27
N GLU A 322 -12.13 0.36 -1.45
CA GLU A 322 -10.84 -0.05 -0.90
C GLU A 322 -9.68 0.64 -1.63
N ALA A 323 -9.77 0.81 -2.97
CA ALA A 323 -8.79 1.59 -3.73
C ALA A 323 -8.69 3.04 -3.23
N HIS A 324 -9.81 3.76 -3.09
CA HIS A 324 -9.80 5.11 -2.55
C HIS A 324 -9.33 5.17 -1.09
N LYS A 325 -9.64 4.16 -0.28
CA LYS A 325 -9.14 4.07 1.10
C LYS A 325 -7.61 3.95 1.11
N THR A 326 -7.03 3.12 0.24
CA THR A 326 -5.56 3.00 0.11
C THR A 326 -4.92 4.28 -0.42
N GLU A 327 -5.55 4.95 -1.39
CA GLU A 327 -5.08 6.23 -1.95
C GLU A 327 -5.08 7.34 -0.88
N VAL A 328 -6.16 7.45 -0.10
CA VAL A 328 -6.26 8.40 1.01
C VAL A 328 -5.22 8.10 2.10
N GLN A 329 -4.95 6.82 2.39
CA GLN A 329 -3.90 6.45 3.34
C GLN A 329 -2.51 6.87 2.84
N ASN A 330 -2.20 6.62 1.56
CA ASN A 330 -0.94 7.03 0.95
C ASN A 330 -0.77 8.56 0.96
N LEU A 331 -1.83 9.30 0.60
CA LEU A 331 -1.80 10.77 0.64
C LEU A 331 -1.61 11.30 2.07
N ARG A 332 -2.25 10.68 3.07
CA ARG A 332 -2.06 11.05 4.48
C ARG A 332 -0.62 10.81 4.95
N GLU A 333 -0.02 9.70 4.55
CA GLU A 333 1.38 9.39 4.86
C GLU A 333 2.33 10.37 4.15
N GLN A 334 2.06 10.71 2.90
CA GLN A 334 2.82 11.71 2.16
C GLN A 334 2.72 13.09 2.81
N VAL A 335 1.52 13.54 3.21
CA VAL A 335 1.32 14.80 3.94
C VAL A 335 2.11 14.80 5.23
N LYS A 336 2.04 13.72 6.03
CA LYS A 336 2.80 13.59 7.28
C LYS A 336 4.31 13.68 7.04
N ASN A 337 4.82 13.03 6.00
CA ASN A 337 6.24 13.09 5.64
C ASN A 337 6.65 14.51 5.20
N ASN A 338 5.81 15.17 4.41
CA ASN A 338 6.06 16.55 3.98
C ASN A 338 6.04 17.54 5.16
N GLU A 339 5.10 17.38 6.10
CA GLU A 339 5.06 18.17 7.34
C GLU A 339 6.32 17.98 8.18
N GLN A 340 6.80 16.73 8.32
CA GLN A 340 8.05 16.46 9.03
C GLN A 340 9.25 17.10 8.33
N GLN A 341 9.35 16.99 7.00
CA GLN A 341 10.42 17.64 6.23
C GLN A 341 10.39 19.16 6.36
N LEU A 342 9.19 19.76 6.39
CA LEU A 342 9.02 21.19 6.59
C LEU A 342 9.49 21.62 7.99
N LEU A 343 9.15 20.85 9.03
CA LEU A 343 9.59 21.11 10.40
C LEU A 343 11.12 21.01 10.52
N ASP A 344 11.73 19.96 9.95
CA ASP A 344 13.18 19.79 9.92
C ASP A 344 13.87 20.95 9.19
N MET A 345 13.31 21.41 8.06
CA MET A 345 13.83 22.55 7.32
C MET A 345 13.72 23.86 8.12
N GLN A 346 12.59 24.09 8.79
CA GLN A 346 12.40 25.25 9.65
C GLN A 346 13.38 25.26 10.83
N GLN A 347 13.63 24.10 11.44
CA GLN A 347 14.60 23.96 12.52
C GLN A 347 16.03 24.28 12.02
N LYS A 348 16.45 23.68 10.90
CA LYS A 348 17.76 23.96 10.30
C LYS A 348 17.93 25.44 9.92
N PHE A 349 16.87 26.06 9.40
CA PHE A 349 16.88 27.50 9.11
C PHE A 349 17.08 28.34 10.38
N LEU A 350 16.42 27.99 11.49
CA LEU A 350 16.61 28.68 12.77
C LEU A 350 18.03 28.49 13.31
N GLU A 351 18.56 27.28 13.28
CA GLU A 351 19.91 26.97 13.75
C GLU A 351 20.98 27.73 12.93
N THR A 352 20.86 27.72 11.60
CA THR A 352 21.76 28.46 10.72
C THR A 352 21.64 29.97 10.90
N LYS A 353 20.42 30.49 11.07
CA LYS A 353 20.20 31.91 11.40
C LYS A 353 20.88 32.29 12.71
N GLU A 354 20.72 31.49 13.76
CA GLU A 354 21.38 31.73 15.06
C GLU A 354 22.90 31.66 14.96
N GLU A 355 23.44 30.75 14.15
CA GLU A 355 24.87 30.68 13.87
C GLU A 355 25.39 31.91 13.13
N VAL A 356 24.71 32.34 12.07
CA VAL A 356 25.06 33.56 11.33
C VAL A 356 24.97 34.79 12.23
N MET A 357 23.94 34.91 13.07
CA MET A 357 23.82 36.01 14.04
C MET A 357 24.97 36.01 15.05
N ARG A 358 25.39 34.84 15.56
CA ARG A 358 26.55 34.73 16.45
C ARG A 358 27.84 35.14 15.76
N ASN A 359 28.03 34.73 14.51
CA ASN A 359 29.20 35.11 13.72
C ASN A 359 29.22 36.63 13.45
N LEU A 360 28.07 37.22 13.11
CA LEU A 360 27.94 38.65 12.90
C LEU A 360 28.24 39.45 14.18
N GLN A 361 27.73 38.98 15.33
CA GLN A 361 28.04 39.61 16.62
C GLN A 361 29.54 39.57 16.90
N ARG A 362 30.19 38.40 16.73
CA ARG A 362 31.63 38.26 16.93
C ARG A 362 32.44 39.21 16.04
N VAL A 363 32.09 39.30 14.75
CA VAL A 363 32.77 40.22 13.82
C VAL A 363 32.53 41.68 14.20
N THR A 364 31.35 42.01 14.71
CA THR A 364 31.03 43.37 15.19
C THR A 364 31.86 43.72 16.42
N ASP A 365 31.93 42.82 17.41
CA ASP A 365 32.73 42.99 18.62
C ASP A 365 34.23 43.11 18.28
N ASP A 366 34.71 42.28 17.35
CA ASP A 366 36.10 42.32 16.87
C ASP A 366 36.41 43.65 16.15
N ARG A 367 35.50 44.12 15.29
CA ARG A 367 35.61 45.42 14.62
C ARG A 367 35.67 46.56 15.64
N GLU A 368 34.79 46.56 16.63
CA GLU A 368 34.76 47.59 17.68
C GLU A 368 36.05 47.59 18.51
N ARG A 369 36.57 46.41 18.86
CA ARG A 369 37.85 46.28 19.56
C ARG A 369 39.01 46.82 18.73
N VAL A 370 39.06 46.51 17.43
CA VAL A 370 40.09 47.03 16.52
C VAL A 370 39.95 48.55 16.38
N ASN A 371 38.73 49.08 16.29
CA ASN A 371 38.51 50.51 16.17
C ASN A 371 38.94 51.27 17.44
N GLN A 372 38.65 50.73 18.63
CA GLN A 372 39.14 51.28 19.89
C GLN A 372 40.67 51.27 19.97
N GLN A 373 41.31 50.20 19.50
CA GLN A 373 42.78 50.13 19.42
C GLN A 373 43.34 51.17 18.44
N LEU A 374 42.68 51.37 17.30
CA LEU A 374 43.08 52.36 16.31
C LEU A 374 42.95 53.79 16.88
N GLU A 375 41.84 54.10 17.54
CA GLU A 375 41.62 55.39 18.21
C GLU A 375 42.65 55.64 19.31
N THR A 376 42.98 54.61 20.11
CA THR A 376 44.02 54.71 21.14
C THR A 376 45.39 54.97 20.52
N LEU A 377 45.74 54.25 19.46
CA LEU A 377 47.02 54.44 18.76
C LEU A 377 47.11 55.81 18.08
N GLN A 378 46.01 56.33 17.54
CA GLN A 378 45.96 57.70 17.01
C GLN A 378 46.15 58.73 18.12
N ALA A 379 45.44 58.59 19.24
CA ALA A 379 45.60 59.48 20.39
C ALA A 379 47.03 59.45 20.95
N ASP A 380 47.65 58.27 21.06
CA ASP A 380 49.04 58.11 21.48
C ASP A 380 50.00 58.74 20.47
N ASN A 381 49.75 58.61 19.16
CA ASN A 381 50.57 59.23 18.12
C ASN A 381 50.48 60.76 18.17
N ASP A 382 49.27 61.30 18.29
CA ASP A 382 49.04 62.75 18.40
C ASP A 382 49.64 63.30 19.70
N PHE A 383 49.53 62.55 20.81
CA PHE A 383 50.13 62.91 22.09
C PHE A 383 51.65 62.89 22.02
N LEU A 384 52.26 61.83 21.49
CA LEU A 384 53.70 61.72 21.37
C LEU A 384 54.25 62.75 20.39
N SER A 385 53.64 62.91 19.21
CA SER A 385 54.08 63.90 18.22
C SER A 385 53.96 65.33 18.77
N GLY A 386 52.84 65.69 19.40
CA GLY A 386 52.65 66.99 20.04
C GLY A 386 53.63 67.24 21.18
N ARG A 387 53.87 66.23 22.02
CA ARG A 387 54.81 66.34 23.15
C ARG A 387 56.26 66.39 22.69
N PHE A 388 56.66 65.57 21.71
CA PHE A 388 58.03 65.61 21.17
C PHE A 388 58.31 66.88 20.39
N LEU A 389 57.36 67.41 19.62
CA LEU A 389 57.51 68.69 18.92
C LEU A 389 57.61 69.85 19.92
N ALA A 390 56.67 69.96 20.87
CA ALA A 390 56.70 71.03 21.87
C ALA A 390 57.95 70.98 22.75
N THR A 391 58.34 69.77 23.23
CA THR A 391 59.54 69.63 24.07
C THR A 391 60.83 69.84 23.28
N SER A 392 60.88 69.42 22.01
CA SER A 392 62.05 69.68 21.14
C SER A 392 62.19 71.17 20.83
N GLU A 393 61.09 71.86 20.52
CA GLU A 393 61.07 73.28 20.20
C GLU A 393 61.37 74.15 21.45
N GLU A 394 60.93 73.74 22.65
CA GLU A 394 61.32 74.38 23.91
C GLU A 394 62.79 74.17 24.27
N ILE A 395 63.36 72.99 23.99
CA ILE A 395 64.79 72.73 24.23
C ILE A 395 65.67 73.47 23.22
N GLU A 396 65.25 73.55 21.96
CA GLU A 396 66.00 74.21 20.87
C GLU A 396 66.00 75.74 21.02
N ASN A 397 64.92 76.33 21.57
CA ASN A 397 64.81 77.78 21.79
C ASN A 397 65.34 78.26 23.17
N GLN A 398 65.85 77.36 24.02
CA GLN A 398 66.43 77.76 25.31
C GLN A 398 67.81 78.39 25.14
N TYR A 399 67.88 79.70 25.36
CA TYR A 399 69.13 80.46 25.38
C TYR A 399 69.88 80.21 26.70
N ILE A 400 71.05 79.57 26.63
CA ILE A 400 71.92 79.31 27.79
C ILE A 400 72.53 80.64 28.23
N ASN A 401 71.91 81.31 29.20
CA ASN A 401 72.45 82.52 29.81
C ASN A 401 73.21 82.15 31.09
N LEU A 402 74.54 82.22 31.04
CA LEU A 402 75.39 81.92 32.19
C LEU A 402 75.51 83.20 33.05
N PRO A 403 75.01 83.21 34.30
CA PRO A 403 74.95 84.44 35.09
C PRO A 403 76.35 84.96 35.44
N ASN A 404 76.53 86.29 35.37
CA ASN A 404 77.83 86.94 35.56
C ASN A 404 78.04 87.47 37.00
N THR A 405 77.10 87.23 37.92
CA THR A 405 77.19 87.68 39.32
C THR A 405 76.96 86.54 40.32
N VAL A 406 77.66 86.62 41.47
CA VAL A 406 77.64 85.57 42.52
C VAL A 406 76.24 85.36 43.12
N VAL A 407 75.42 86.41 43.17
CA VAL A 407 74.05 86.36 43.71
C VAL A 407 73.10 85.63 42.74
N GLU A 408 73.19 85.93 41.44
CA GLU A 408 72.41 85.23 40.41
C GLU A 408 72.81 83.75 40.31
N LEU A 409 74.08 83.42 40.54
CA LEU A 409 74.56 82.03 40.59
C LEU A 409 73.99 81.27 41.81
N GLN A 410 73.92 81.90 42.98
CA GLN A 410 73.27 81.31 44.16
C GLN A 410 71.77 81.08 43.93
N GLU A 411 71.08 82.01 43.26
CA GLU A 411 69.66 81.86 42.90
C GLU A 411 69.45 80.73 41.87
N LEU A 412 70.34 80.59 40.89
CA LEU A 412 70.31 79.51 39.91
C LEU A 412 70.60 78.15 40.55
N MET A 413 71.53 78.07 41.50
CA MET A 413 71.77 76.86 42.29
C MET A 413 70.55 76.46 43.13
N LEU A 414 69.89 77.43 43.79
CA LEU A 414 68.66 77.16 44.54
C LEU A 414 67.52 76.71 43.62
N ARG A 415 67.37 77.32 42.43
CA ARG A 415 66.43 76.88 41.39
C ARG A 415 66.72 75.44 40.94
N GLN A 416 67.95 75.12 40.58
CA GLN A 416 68.34 73.76 40.18
C GLN A 416 68.13 72.75 41.31
N GLN A 417 68.37 73.13 42.57
CA GLN A 417 68.11 72.25 43.70
C GLN A 417 66.60 72.02 43.89
N SER A 418 65.77 73.05 43.70
CA SER A 418 64.31 72.94 43.69
C SER A 418 63.80 72.06 42.55
N GLU A 419 64.33 72.23 41.33
CA GLU A 419 64.00 71.42 40.15
C GLU A 419 64.41 69.95 40.35
N LEU A 420 65.59 69.69 40.93
CA LEU A 420 66.03 68.34 41.28
C LEU A 420 65.12 67.70 42.34
N ILE A 421 64.66 68.47 43.34
CA ILE A 421 63.70 67.97 44.33
C ILE A 421 62.37 67.64 43.64
N GLN A 422 61.86 68.51 42.77
CA GLN A 422 60.62 68.29 42.03
C GLN A 422 60.74 67.07 41.09
N ALA A 423 61.84 66.92 40.36
CA ALA A 423 62.13 65.75 39.54
C ALA A 423 62.17 64.47 40.38
N ARG A 424 62.79 64.51 41.56
CA ARG A 424 62.84 63.35 42.47
C ARG A 424 61.46 62.97 43.01
N VAL A 425 60.63 63.94 43.40
CA VAL A 425 59.26 63.70 43.87
C VAL A 425 58.39 63.13 42.75
N SER A 426 58.51 63.65 41.52
CA SER A 426 57.79 63.11 40.36
C SER A 426 58.25 61.68 40.02
N SER A 427 59.55 61.38 40.14
CA SER A 427 60.08 60.02 39.94
C SER A 427 59.57 59.04 41.00
N GLU A 428 59.51 59.44 42.26
CA GLU A 428 58.90 58.66 43.35
C GLU A 428 57.39 58.41 43.08
N TYR A 429 56.66 59.44 42.66
CA TYR A 429 55.23 59.32 42.32
C TYR A 429 55.00 58.33 41.17
N GLU A 430 55.78 58.40 40.09
CA GLU A 430 55.66 57.47 38.97
C GLU A 430 56.03 56.03 39.36
N LYS A 431 57.01 55.84 40.25
CA LYS A 431 57.31 54.50 40.82
C LYS A 431 56.13 53.97 41.62
N GLN A 432 55.53 54.80 42.49
CA GLN A 432 54.34 54.42 43.27
C GLN A 432 53.18 54.02 42.35
N LYS A 433 52.94 54.80 41.29
CA LYS A 433 51.94 54.52 40.28
C LYS A 433 52.21 53.20 39.56
N CYS A 434 53.46 52.95 39.16
CA CYS A 434 53.86 51.70 38.53
C CYS A 434 53.60 50.47 39.42
N VAL A 435 53.84 50.59 40.73
CA VAL A 435 53.52 49.52 41.70
C VAL A 435 52.01 49.29 41.77
N SER A 436 51.20 50.35 41.86
CA SER A 436 49.74 50.20 41.88
C SER A 436 49.17 49.58 40.59
N SER A 437 49.72 49.92 39.43
CA SER A 437 49.34 49.29 38.16
C SER A 437 49.78 47.82 38.08
N LEU A 438 50.91 47.46 38.71
CA LEU A 438 51.33 46.07 38.85
C LEU A 438 50.34 45.26 39.68
N ASP A 439 49.91 45.80 40.83
CA ASP A 439 48.92 45.15 41.70
C ASP A 439 47.58 44.97 40.98
N GLU A 440 47.14 45.95 40.20
CA GLU A 440 45.95 45.86 39.35
C GLU A 440 46.09 44.75 38.29
N ILE A 441 47.23 44.68 37.60
CA ILE A 441 47.53 43.61 36.64
C ILE A 441 47.50 42.24 37.34
N HIS A 442 48.02 42.13 38.56
CA HIS A 442 47.99 40.89 39.34
C HIS A 442 46.55 40.47 39.69
N LEU A 443 45.69 41.41 40.08
CA LEU A 443 44.28 41.14 40.36
C LEU A 443 43.54 40.66 39.10
N LEU A 444 43.73 41.34 37.97
CA LEU A 444 43.13 40.96 36.69
C LEU A 444 43.61 39.58 36.23
N ARG A 445 44.88 39.24 36.43
CA ARG A 445 45.41 37.90 36.15
C ARG A 445 44.75 36.83 37.02
N ALA A 446 44.57 37.09 38.32
CA ALA A 446 43.92 36.16 39.23
C ALA A 446 42.45 35.91 38.82
N GLN A 447 41.70 36.96 38.49
CA GLN A 447 40.32 36.85 37.99
C GLN A 447 40.25 36.06 36.68
N LEU A 448 41.18 36.31 35.75
CA LEU A 448 41.25 35.58 34.49
C LEU A 448 41.58 34.09 34.71
N GLU A 449 42.42 33.78 35.70
CA GLU A 449 42.76 32.40 36.04
C GLU A 449 41.57 31.65 36.66
N GLU A 450 40.82 32.29 37.54
CA GLU A 450 39.57 31.76 38.11
C GLU A 450 38.53 31.47 37.02
N SER A 451 38.23 32.45 36.17
CA SER A 451 37.31 32.27 35.03
C SER A 451 37.78 31.16 34.08
N ASN A 452 39.08 31.05 33.83
CA ASN A 452 39.64 29.97 33.03
C ASN A 452 39.49 28.59 33.71
N ASN A 453 39.61 28.52 35.03
CA ASN A 453 39.44 27.28 35.80
C ASN A 453 37.97 26.83 35.79
N GLU A 454 37.02 27.77 35.93
CA GLU A 454 35.59 27.50 35.78
C GLU A 454 35.27 26.99 34.37
N ARG A 455 35.78 27.66 33.33
CA ARG A 455 35.61 27.23 31.94
C ARG A 455 36.19 25.82 31.71
N ARG A 456 37.34 25.50 32.30
CA ARG A 456 37.94 24.16 32.26
C ARG A 456 37.09 23.12 33.01
N ALA A 457 36.51 23.48 34.15
CA ALA A 457 35.61 22.61 34.90
C ALA A 457 34.32 22.30 34.11
N TYR A 458 33.71 23.33 33.51
CA TYR A 458 32.54 23.18 32.65
C TYR A 458 32.85 22.30 31.42
N LYS A 459 33.98 22.54 30.75
CA LYS A 459 34.43 21.70 29.62
C LYS A 459 34.57 20.23 30.02
N ARG A 460 35.16 19.94 31.19
CA ARG A 460 35.26 18.57 31.71
C ARG A 460 33.89 17.93 31.99
N LYS A 461 32.95 18.69 32.56
CA LYS A 461 31.58 18.23 32.80
C LYS A 461 30.89 17.85 31.48
N VAL A 462 30.90 18.75 30.50
CA VAL A 462 30.32 18.49 29.18
C VAL A 462 30.97 17.29 28.49
N GLN A 463 32.30 17.12 28.61
CA GLN A 463 32.99 15.95 28.07
C GLN A 463 32.54 14.63 28.73
N LEU A 464 32.29 14.62 30.05
CA LEU A 464 31.74 13.45 30.74
C LEU A 464 30.31 13.15 30.29
N ASP A 465 29.48 14.19 30.15
CA ASP A 465 28.10 14.03 29.67
C ASP A 465 28.07 13.46 28.25
N ILE A 466 28.90 14.00 27.33
CA ILE A 466 29.08 13.48 25.97
C ILE A 466 29.49 12.01 26.01
N LYS A 467 30.47 11.65 26.84
CA LYS A 467 30.92 10.25 26.95
C LYS A 467 29.80 9.34 27.46
N SER A 468 29.02 9.77 28.45
CA SER A 468 27.89 8.98 28.97
C SER A 468 26.80 8.76 27.91
N LEU A 469 26.55 9.78 27.07
CA LEU A 469 25.59 9.68 25.97
C LEU A 469 26.12 8.75 24.87
N GLN A 470 27.41 8.82 24.56
CA GLN A 470 28.07 7.89 23.64
C GLN A 470 27.95 6.45 24.14
N ASP A 471 28.24 6.20 25.41
CA ASP A 471 28.13 4.87 26.03
C ASP A 471 26.68 4.34 25.93
N ARG A 472 25.68 5.18 26.24
CA ARG A 472 24.25 4.82 26.08
C ARG A 472 23.86 4.51 24.64
N ILE A 473 24.35 5.29 23.67
CA ILE A 473 24.10 5.03 22.24
C ILE A 473 24.72 3.69 21.84
N THR A 474 25.95 3.40 22.29
CA THR A 474 26.59 2.12 22.00
C THR A 474 25.84 0.93 22.60
N GLU A 475 25.31 1.07 23.81
CA GLU A 475 24.48 0.04 24.46
C GLU A 475 23.18 -0.21 23.67
N GLN A 476 22.52 0.86 23.21
CA GLN A 476 21.34 0.74 22.36
C GLN A 476 21.64 0.08 21.01
N LEU A 477 22.76 0.42 20.37
CA LEU A 477 23.20 -0.21 19.11
C LEU A 477 23.45 -1.71 19.28
N VAL A 478 24.07 -2.13 20.38
CA VAL A 478 24.29 -3.56 20.68
C VAL A 478 22.95 -4.28 20.92
N ALA A 479 22.02 -3.64 21.65
CA ALA A 479 20.69 -4.20 21.86
C ALA A 479 19.93 -4.36 20.54
N GLU A 480 19.98 -3.35 19.66
CA GLU A 480 19.35 -3.38 18.33
C GLU A 480 19.95 -4.49 17.46
N GLN A 481 21.27 -4.67 17.46
CA GLN A 481 21.92 -5.78 16.77
C GLN A 481 21.46 -7.15 17.30
N SER A 482 21.27 -7.27 18.61
CA SER A 482 20.74 -8.50 19.21
C SER A 482 19.29 -8.77 18.79
N HIS A 483 18.45 -7.73 18.72
CA HIS A 483 17.07 -7.84 18.26
C HIS A 483 17.00 -8.21 16.78
N GLU A 484 17.84 -7.63 15.93
CA GLU A 484 17.91 -7.97 14.51
C GLU A 484 18.34 -9.44 14.32
N SER A 485 19.32 -9.91 15.10
CA SER A 485 19.71 -11.33 15.04
C SER A 485 18.56 -12.28 15.44
N SER A 486 17.78 -11.92 16.47
CA SER A 486 16.59 -12.67 16.90
C SER A 486 15.49 -12.65 15.84
N LYS A 487 15.24 -11.49 15.22
CA LYS A 487 14.29 -11.33 14.12
C LYS A 487 14.64 -12.25 12.94
N THR A 488 15.89 -12.25 12.48
CA THR A 488 16.30 -13.15 11.38
C THR A 488 16.18 -14.63 11.74
N LEU A 489 16.31 -15.00 13.03
CA LEU A 489 16.08 -16.37 13.48
C LEU A 489 14.59 -16.74 13.43
N LEU A 490 13.71 -15.82 13.83
CA LEU A 490 12.27 -16.01 13.77
C LEU A 490 11.78 -16.09 12.32
N GLU A 491 12.26 -15.23 11.43
CA GLU A 491 11.94 -15.28 9.99
C GLU A 491 12.34 -16.63 9.36
N ARG A 492 13.51 -17.18 9.73
CA ARG A 492 13.90 -18.53 9.29
C ARG A 492 12.97 -19.62 9.81
N LYS A 493 12.53 -19.53 11.07
CA LYS A 493 11.57 -20.48 11.65
C LYS A 493 10.20 -20.38 10.98
N GLU A 494 9.75 -19.17 10.68
CA GLU A 494 8.50 -18.93 9.96
C GLU A 494 8.55 -19.53 8.54
N ALA A 495 9.65 -19.32 7.82
CA ALA A 495 9.85 -19.92 6.50
C ALA A 495 9.80 -21.46 6.55
N GLU A 496 10.43 -22.08 7.56
CA GLU A 496 10.41 -23.53 7.75
C GLU A 496 8.99 -24.05 8.09
N LEU A 497 8.27 -23.36 8.97
CA LEU A 497 6.88 -23.70 9.29
C LEU A 497 5.96 -23.55 8.07
N ASN A 498 6.16 -22.51 7.26
CA ASN A 498 5.40 -22.32 6.01
C ASN A 498 5.70 -23.43 5.01
N LYS A 499 6.95 -23.90 4.93
CA LYS A 499 7.31 -25.06 4.11
C LYS A 499 6.60 -26.32 4.60
N GLN A 500 6.62 -26.60 5.89
CA GLN A 500 5.89 -27.75 6.47
C GLN A 500 4.38 -27.67 6.22
N LEU A 501 3.78 -26.47 6.37
CA LEU A 501 2.38 -26.25 6.04
C LEU A 501 2.08 -26.50 4.56
N SER A 502 2.99 -26.14 3.66
CA SER A 502 2.82 -26.43 2.22
C SER A 502 2.90 -27.92 1.92
N GLU A 503 3.81 -28.65 2.57
CA GLU A 503 3.93 -30.11 2.44
C GLU A 503 2.66 -30.81 2.94
N CYS A 504 2.15 -30.46 4.12
CA CYS A 504 0.90 -31.00 4.64
C CYS A 504 -0.31 -30.66 3.74
N ARG A 505 -0.33 -29.48 3.11
CA ARG A 505 -1.40 -29.12 2.15
C ARG A 505 -1.38 -30.01 0.92
N VAL A 506 -0.19 -30.31 0.38
CA VAL A 506 -0.05 -31.24 -0.76
C VAL A 506 -0.55 -32.63 -0.37
N GLU A 507 -0.14 -33.13 0.81
CA GLU A 507 -0.58 -34.44 1.31
C GLU A 507 -2.11 -34.50 1.49
N ILE A 508 -2.74 -33.42 1.97
CA ILE A 508 -4.21 -33.33 2.05
C ILE A 508 -4.86 -33.43 0.67
N ILE A 509 -4.31 -32.75 -0.35
CA ILE A 509 -4.83 -32.80 -1.72
C ILE A 509 -4.72 -34.22 -2.28
N GLU A 510 -3.57 -34.87 -2.12
CA GLU A 510 -3.37 -36.25 -2.58
C GLU A 510 -4.34 -37.23 -1.91
N LEU A 511 -4.55 -37.11 -0.60
CA LEU A 511 -5.52 -37.92 0.14
C LEU A 511 -6.96 -37.65 -0.28
N GLN A 512 -7.31 -36.40 -0.59
CA GLN A 512 -8.62 -36.04 -1.12
C GLN A 512 -8.86 -36.66 -2.50
N GLU A 513 -7.89 -36.58 -3.41
CA GLU A 513 -7.97 -37.23 -4.73
C GLU A 513 -8.11 -38.75 -4.61
N ALA A 514 -7.35 -39.37 -3.70
CA ALA A 514 -7.44 -40.81 -3.44
C ALA A 514 -8.83 -41.19 -2.91
N ASN A 515 -9.38 -40.41 -1.97
CA ASN A 515 -10.74 -40.61 -1.47
C ASN A 515 -11.79 -40.44 -2.55
N GLU A 516 -11.66 -39.46 -3.45
CA GLU A 516 -12.59 -39.27 -4.56
C GLU A 516 -12.55 -40.45 -5.54
N LYS A 517 -11.35 -40.95 -5.88
CA LYS A 517 -11.18 -42.16 -6.71
C LYS A 517 -11.82 -43.38 -6.07
N LEU A 518 -11.58 -43.60 -4.77
CA LEU A 518 -12.21 -44.68 -4.02
C LEU A 518 -13.73 -44.52 -3.95
N GLY A 519 -14.23 -43.29 -3.81
CA GLY A 519 -15.65 -42.96 -3.85
C GLY A 519 -16.30 -43.32 -5.18
N LYS A 520 -15.68 -42.95 -6.31
CA LYS A 520 -16.12 -43.33 -7.66
C LYS A 520 -16.17 -44.84 -7.83
N ASN A 521 -15.09 -45.53 -7.47
CA ASN A 521 -15.05 -47.00 -7.52
C ASN A 521 -16.17 -47.64 -6.67
N ASN A 522 -16.46 -47.09 -5.48
CA ASN A 522 -17.54 -47.59 -4.63
C ASN A 522 -18.92 -47.43 -5.28
N VAL A 523 -19.16 -46.29 -5.94
CA VAL A 523 -20.39 -46.04 -6.72
C VAL A 523 -20.51 -47.03 -7.88
N ASP A 524 -19.43 -47.27 -8.63
CA ASP A 524 -19.41 -48.21 -9.75
C ASP A 524 -19.68 -49.65 -9.27
N TYR A 525 -19.05 -50.07 -8.18
CA TYR A 525 -19.31 -51.38 -7.57
C TYR A 525 -20.76 -51.50 -7.10
N LYS A 526 -21.34 -50.45 -6.49
CA LYS A 526 -22.76 -50.44 -6.11
C LYS A 526 -23.68 -50.54 -7.31
N ALA A 527 -23.39 -49.83 -8.40
CA ALA A 527 -24.16 -49.91 -9.64
C ALA A 527 -24.08 -51.31 -10.25
N LYS A 528 -22.89 -51.91 -10.27
CA LYS A 528 -22.69 -53.29 -10.76
C LYS A 528 -23.45 -54.31 -9.92
N ILE A 529 -23.42 -54.19 -8.59
CA ILE A 529 -24.20 -55.04 -7.68
C ILE A 529 -25.69 -54.91 -7.98
N LYS A 530 -26.20 -53.68 -8.15
CA LYS A 530 -27.61 -53.44 -8.49
C LYS A 530 -27.99 -54.09 -9.82
N THR A 531 -27.15 -53.95 -10.85
CA THR A 531 -27.38 -54.55 -12.17
C THR A 531 -27.43 -56.08 -12.08
N LEU A 532 -26.49 -56.69 -11.35
CA LEU A 532 -26.48 -58.14 -11.12
C LEU A 532 -27.69 -58.61 -10.32
N GLN A 533 -28.17 -57.83 -9.35
CA GLN A 533 -29.41 -58.12 -8.61
C GLN A 533 -30.63 -58.10 -9.54
N GLU A 534 -30.71 -57.11 -10.43
CA GLU A 534 -31.75 -57.02 -11.45
C GLU A 534 -31.69 -58.23 -12.41
N GLU A 535 -30.52 -58.55 -12.95
CA GLU A 535 -30.30 -59.74 -13.79
C GLU A 535 -30.72 -61.02 -13.08
N LEU A 536 -30.29 -61.22 -11.84
CA LEU A 536 -30.67 -62.41 -11.05
C LEU A 536 -32.18 -62.50 -10.86
N SER A 537 -32.86 -61.38 -10.60
CA SER A 537 -34.32 -61.35 -10.49
C SER A 537 -35.01 -61.71 -11.82
N THR A 538 -34.50 -61.21 -12.95
CA THR A 538 -35.02 -61.57 -14.27
C THR A 538 -34.80 -63.05 -14.56
N MET A 539 -33.62 -63.59 -14.24
CA MET A 539 -33.32 -65.02 -14.38
C MET A 539 -34.26 -65.87 -13.51
N GLU A 540 -34.53 -65.45 -12.28
CA GLU A 540 -35.47 -66.13 -11.39
C GLU A 540 -36.90 -66.13 -11.97
N THR A 541 -37.35 -65.01 -12.57
CA THR A 541 -38.65 -64.96 -13.25
C THR A 541 -38.72 -65.86 -14.48
N VAL A 542 -37.70 -65.86 -15.33
CA VAL A 542 -37.60 -66.73 -16.50
C VAL A 542 -37.61 -68.20 -16.09
N GLN A 543 -36.90 -68.56 -15.01
CA GLN A 543 -36.90 -69.92 -14.50
C GLN A 543 -38.29 -70.33 -13.96
N LYS A 544 -38.98 -69.43 -13.24
CA LYS A 544 -40.37 -69.67 -12.79
C LYS A 544 -41.29 -69.93 -13.97
N ASP A 545 -41.17 -69.16 -15.05
CA ASP A 545 -42.01 -69.29 -16.23
C ASP A 545 -41.68 -70.53 -17.05
N PHE A 546 -40.40 -70.91 -17.14
CA PHE A 546 -39.99 -72.19 -17.73
C PHE A 546 -40.60 -73.38 -16.99
N VAL A 547 -40.59 -73.36 -15.65
CA VAL A 547 -41.22 -74.42 -14.83
C VAL A 547 -42.73 -74.48 -15.04
N LYS A 548 -43.42 -73.34 -15.07
CA LYS A 548 -44.86 -73.28 -15.37
C LYS A 548 -45.17 -73.83 -16.77
N LEU A 549 -44.36 -73.44 -17.77
CA LEU A 549 -44.53 -73.89 -19.14
C LEU A 549 -44.27 -75.40 -19.27
N SER A 550 -43.22 -75.92 -18.62
CA SER A 550 -42.93 -77.35 -18.62
C SER A 550 -44.02 -78.16 -17.94
N GLN A 551 -44.59 -77.67 -16.82
CA GLN A 551 -45.73 -78.31 -16.16
C GLN A 551 -46.97 -78.31 -17.07
N LYS A 552 -47.28 -77.18 -17.71
CA LYS A 552 -48.40 -77.06 -18.64
C LYS A 552 -48.24 -78.02 -19.83
N LEU A 553 -47.05 -78.07 -20.42
CA LEU A 553 -46.74 -79.00 -21.52
C LEU A 553 -46.88 -80.46 -21.07
N GLN A 554 -46.38 -80.81 -19.88
CA GLN A 554 -46.48 -82.16 -19.35
C GLN A 554 -47.94 -82.57 -19.08
N MET A 555 -48.78 -81.65 -18.59
CA MET A 555 -50.22 -81.89 -18.47
C MET A 555 -50.89 -82.11 -19.83
N THR A 556 -50.60 -81.27 -20.84
CA THR A 556 -51.17 -81.44 -22.19
C THR A 556 -50.69 -82.73 -22.88
N LEU A 557 -49.43 -83.13 -22.66
CA LEU A 557 -48.92 -84.41 -23.16
C LEU A 557 -49.56 -85.61 -22.47
N GLU A 558 -49.85 -85.51 -21.17
CA GLU A 558 -50.56 -86.57 -20.44
C GLU A 558 -52.04 -86.65 -20.88
N GLU A 559 -52.69 -85.52 -21.13
CA GLU A 559 -54.04 -85.46 -21.74
C GLU A 559 -54.07 -86.12 -23.14
N LEU A 560 -53.08 -85.84 -24.00
CA LEU A 560 -52.94 -86.49 -25.31
C LEU A 560 -52.68 -87.99 -25.20
N ARG A 561 -51.87 -88.44 -24.23
CA ARG A 561 -51.64 -89.88 -23.99
C ARG A 561 -52.89 -90.62 -23.55
N HIS A 562 -53.78 -89.98 -22.82
CA HIS A 562 -55.06 -90.58 -22.44
C HIS A 562 -56.07 -90.60 -23.59
N ALA A 563 -56.00 -89.64 -24.52
CA ALA A 563 -56.88 -89.57 -25.68
C ALA A 563 -56.57 -90.62 -26.76
N ASP A 564 -55.32 -91.08 -26.91
CA ASP A 564 -54.87 -91.99 -27.99
C ASP A 564 -54.71 -93.47 -27.58
N THR A 565 -55.58 -94.00 -26.73
CA THR A 565 -55.56 -95.43 -26.36
C THR A 565 -56.23 -96.38 -27.37
N GLU A 566 -56.68 -95.89 -28.53
CA GLU A 566 -57.14 -96.70 -29.66
C GLU A 566 -56.14 -96.64 -30.83
N VAL A 567 -55.25 -97.63 -30.92
CA VAL A 567 -54.34 -97.78 -32.07
C VAL A 567 -55.16 -98.22 -33.29
N ARG A 568 -55.56 -97.26 -34.13
CA ARG A 568 -56.16 -97.54 -35.44
C ARG A 568 -55.09 -98.13 -36.37
N TRP A 569 -55.24 -99.42 -36.70
CA TRP A 569 -54.46 -100.02 -37.79
C TRP A 569 -54.83 -99.32 -39.09
N GLN A 570 -53.85 -98.72 -39.77
CA GLN A 570 -54.10 -97.96 -40.98
C GLN A 570 -54.33 -98.91 -42.15
N ASP A 571 -55.47 -98.78 -42.85
CA ASP A 571 -55.77 -99.61 -44.01
C ASP A 571 -54.86 -99.24 -45.19
N ASP A 572 -54.51 -100.24 -46.00
CA ASP A 572 -53.60 -100.05 -47.13
C ASP A 572 -54.15 -99.03 -48.14
N ASP A 573 -55.47 -98.93 -48.31
CA ASP A 573 -56.12 -98.02 -49.26
C ASP A 573 -56.03 -96.53 -48.84
N ASP A 574 -55.79 -96.25 -47.56
CA ASP A 574 -55.75 -94.89 -47.01
C ASP A 574 -54.41 -94.17 -47.25
N VAL A 575 -53.39 -94.87 -47.78
CA VAL A 575 -52.02 -94.36 -47.88
C VAL A 575 -51.43 -94.55 -49.27
N ASN A 576 -51.21 -93.44 -49.98
CA ASN A 576 -50.58 -93.45 -51.31
C ASN A 576 -49.07 -93.16 -51.28
N ASN A 577 -48.58 -92.53 -50.21
CA ASN A 577 -47.18 -92.11 -50.09
C ASN A 577 -46.65 -92.43 -48.68
N CYS A 578 -45.36 -92.77 -48.57
CA CYS A 578 -44.73 -92.99 -47.26
C CYS A 578 -44.65 -91.66 -46.49
N PRO A 579 -45.11 -91.58 -45.24
CA PRO A 579 -45.16 -90.32 -44.48
C PRO A 579 -43.77 -89.74 -44.14
N THR A 580 -42.71 -90.56 -44.16
CA THR A 580 -41.35 -90.11 -43.83
C THR A 580 -40.59 -89.59 -45.05
N CYS A 581 -40.66 -90.29 -46.20
CA CYS A 581 -39.88 -89.93 -47.39
C CYS A 581 -40.75 -89.45 -48.57
N ASN A 582 -42.07 -89.40 -48.40
CA ASN A 582 -43.08 -89.06 -49.40
C ASN A 582 -43.06 -89.90 -50.68
N ALA A 583 -42.31 -91.01 -50.72
CA ALA A 583 -42.25 -91.90 -51.87
C ALA A 583 -43.61 -92.58 -52.11
N GLY A 584 -44.10 -92.53 -53.35
CA GLY A 584 -45.35 -93.18 -53.75
C GLY A 584 -45.27 -94.70 -53.65
N PHE A 585 -46.27 -95.32 -53.04
CA PHE A 585 -46.38 -96.78 -53.00
C PHE A 585 -46.75 -97.31 -54.39
N THR A 586 -45.95 -98.24 -54.89
CA THR A 586 -46.11 -98.88 -56.20
C THR A 586 -45.90 -100.38 -56.06
N VAL A 587 -46.11 -101.18 -57.11
CA VAL A 587 -45.87 -102.64 -57.05
C VAL A 587 -44.45 -102.99 -56.58
N MET A 588 -43.46 -102.13 -56.83
CA MET A 588 -42.08 -102.31 -56.37
C MET A 588 -41.80 -101.75 -54.96
N VAL A 589 -42.60 -100.79 -54.47
CA VAL A 589 -42.45 -100.18 -53.13
C VAL A 589 -43.59 -100.66 -52.25
N ARG A 590 -43.32 -101.69 -51.43
CA ARG A 590 -44.33 -102.33 -50.58
C ARG A 590 -44.70 -101.47 -49.37
N LYS A 591 -45.98 -101.54 -48.99
CA LYS A 591 -46.55 -100.98 -47.76
C LYS A 591 -46.19 -101.88 -46.58
N ILE A 592 -45.64 -101.31 -45.50
CA ILE A 592 -45.27 -102.03 -44.28
C ILE A 592 -45.71 -101.26 -43.04
N HIS A 593 -46.54 -101.89 -42.20
CA HIS A 593 -47.02 -101.26 -40.96
C HIS A 593 -45.98 -101.26 -39.84
N CYS A 594 -45.91 -100.15 -39.11
CA CYS A 594 -45.30 -100.10 -37.79
C CYS A 594 -46.13 -100.93 -36.81
N ARG A 595 -45.52 -101.92 -36.16
CA ARG A 595 -46.21 -102.83 -35.23
C ARG A 595 -46.56 -102.20 -33.88
N HIS A 596 -46.23 -100.93 -33.68
CA HIS A 596 -46.58 -100.19 -32.46
C HIS A 596 -47.69 -99.16 -32.70
N CYS A 597 -47.56 -98.31 -33.72
CA CYS A 597 -48.55 -97.25 -34.01
C CYS A 597 -49.49 -97.55 -35.20
N GLY A 598 -49.35 -98.69 -35.87
CA GLY A 598 -50.26 -99.10 -36.95
C GLY A 598 -50.15 -98.33 -38.27
N HIS A 599 -49.25 -97.34 -38.40
CA HIS A 599 -49.07 -96.53 -39.61
C HIS A 599 -48.21 -97.23 -40.67
N ILE A 600 -48.42 -96.90 -41.95
CA ILE A 600 -47.74 -97.53 -43.10
C ILE A 600 -46.49 -96.74 -43.53
N TYR A 601 -45.39 -97.45 -43.74
CA TYR A 601 -44.11 -96.92 -44.20
C TYR A 601 -43.55 -97.77 -45.36
N CYS A 602 -42.58 -97.23 -46.10
CA CYS A 602 -41.81 -98.02 -47.05
C CYS A 602 -40.69 -98.79 -46.33
N ASP A 603 -40.15 -99.82 -46.96
CA ASP A 603 -39.10 -100.66 -46.37
C ASP A 603 -37.83 -99.89 -45.99
N LYS A 604 -37.52 -98.80 -46.71
CA LYS A 604 -36.38 -97.92 -46.40
C LYS A 604 -36.58 -97.09 -45.13
N CYS A 605 -37.84 -96.78 -44.78
CA CYS A 605 -38.17 -95.96 -43.61
C CYS A 605 -38.56 -96.81 -42.39
N LEU A 606 -38.79 -98.11 -42.54
CA LEU A 606 -39.14 -99.03 -41.44
C LEU A 606 -38.03 -100.05 -41.18
N THR A 607 -36.84 -99.55 -40.85
CA THR A 607 -35.63 -100.36 -40.65
C THR A 607 -35.41 -100.80 -39.20
N LYS A 608 -35.99 -100.09 -38.23
CA LYS A 608 -35.76 -100.34 -36.81
C LYS A 608 -36.69 -101.41 -36.25
N THR A 609 -36.18 -102.15 -35.27
CA THR A 609 -36.93 -103.20 -34.60
C THR A 609 -36.78 -103.12 -33.09
N VAL A 610 -37.85 -103.43 -32.37
CA VAL A 610 -37.87 -103.48 -30.90
C VAL A 610 -38.45 -104.82 -30.43
N PRO A 611 -38.02 -105.35 -29.26
CA PRO A 611 -38.66 -106.50 -28.65
C PRO A 611 -40.07 -106.13 -28.18
N SER A 612 -41.10 -106.80 -28.69
CA SER A 612 -42.51 -106.53 -28.37
C SER A 612 -43.28 -107.79 -27.97
N GLY A 613 -44.27 -107.61 -27.11
CA GLY A 613 -45.14 -108.64 -26.54
C GLY A 613 -44.50 -109.51 -25.43
N PRO A 614 -45.29 -110.36 -24.76
CA PRO A 614 -44.84 -111.16 -23.60
C PRO A 614 -43.68 -112.12 -23.91
N ARG A 615 -43.54 -112.53 -25.17
CA ARG A 615 -42.47 -113.44 -25.65
C ARG A 615 -41.27 -112.72 -26.27
N LYS A 616 -41.17 -111.38 -26.12
CA LYS A 616 -40.08 -110.53 -26.65
C LYS A 616 -39.75 -110.81 -28.12
N ARG A 617 -40.78 -110.92 -28.98
CA ARG A 617 -40.55 -111.12 -30.41
C ARG A 617 -40.10 -109.80 -31.04
N VAL A 618 -39.16 -109.88 -31.97
CA VAL A 618 -38.64 -108.71 -32.69
C VAL A 618 -39.74 -108.17 -33.61
N ALA A 619 -40.14 -106.91 -33.40
CA ALA A 619 -41.20 -106.24 -34.16
C ALA A 619 -40.63 -104.98 -34.82
N ARG A 620 -40.90 -104.80 -36.13
CA ARG A 620 -40.54 -103.58 -36.85
C ARG A 620 -41.39 -102.39 -36.41
N VAL A 621 -40.73 -101.27 -36.13
CA VAL A 621 -41.35 -100.03 -35.68
C VAL A 621 -40.71 -98.83 -36.37
N CYS A 622 -41.45 -97.73 -36.52
CA CYS A 622 -40.90 -96.48 -37.08
C CYS A 622 -39.92 -95.82 -36.10
N ASP A 623 -39.15 -94.85 -36.58
CA ASP A 623 -38.13 -94.16 -35.78
C ASP A 623 -38.69 -93.50 -34.52
N ILE A 624 -39.87 -92.88 -34.62
CA ILE A 624 -40.57 -92.26 -33.48
C ILE A 624 -40.88 -93.33 -32.44
N CYS A 625 -41.55 -94.42 -32.84
CA CYS A 625 -41.88 -95.53 -31.94
C CYS A 625 -40.64 -96.23 -31.38
N HIS A 626 -39.54 -96.31 -32.14
CA HIS A 626 -38.29 -96.84 -31.63
C HIS A 626 -37.77 -96.01 -30.46
N THR A 627 -37.73 -94.67 -30.60
CA THR A 627 -37.27 -93.78 -29.51
C THR A 627 -38.19 -93.81 -28.29
N LEU A 628 -39.50 -93.98 -28.48
CA LEU A 628 -40.46 -94.12 -27.37
C LEU A 628 -40.34 -95.47 -26.63
N LEU A 629 -40.04 -96.55 -27.35
CA LEU A 629 -40.02 -97.92 -26.80
C LEU A 629 -38.63 -98.38 -26.31
N THR A 630 -37.56 -97.62 -26.56
CA THR A 630 -36.19 -97.96 -26.12
C THR A 630 -35.67 -96.98 -25.06
N PRO A 631 -35.48 -97.40 -23.78
CA PRO A 631 -35.16 -96.50 -22.66
C PRO A 631 -33.82 -95.75 -22.71
N HIS A 632 -32.94 -96.05 -23.68
CA HIS A 632 -31.58 -95.49 -23.78
C HIS A 632 -31.26 -94.88 -25.15
N THR A 633 -32.28 -94.55 -25.94
CA THR A 633 -32.11 -93.87 -27.23
C THR A 633 -32.38 -92.39 -27.06
N ALA A 634 -31.54 -91.53 -27.64
CA ALA A 634 -31.77 -90.09 -27.63
C ALA A 634 -33.16 -89.75 -28.22
N PRO A 635 -33.89 -88.74 -27.70
CA PRO A 635 -35.23 -88.41 -28.17
C PRO A 635 -35.20 -88.13 -29.68
N TYR A 636 -36.22 -88.56 -30.44
CA TYR A 636 -36.27 -88.37 -31.90
C TYR A 636 -35.98 -86.93 -32.36
N PHE A 637 -36.35 -85.93 -31.55
CA PHE A 637 -36.13 -84.50 -31.80
C PHE A 637 -34.72 -83.98 -31.49
N SER A 638 -33.78 -84.84 -31.09
CA SER A 638 -32.38 -84.46 -30.82
C SER A 638 -31.45 -84.58 -32.04
N HIS A 639 -31.99 -84.97 -33.19
CA HIS A 639 -31.28 -84.99 -34.47
C HIS A 639 -31.80 -83.89 -35.39
N GLU A 640 -30.88 -83.12 -36.00
CA GLU A 640 -31.21 -82.11 -37.02
C GLU A 640 -32.04 -82.73 -38.16
N PRO A 641 -33.05 -82.01 -38.69
CA PRO A 641 -33.82 -82.49 -39.83
C PRO A 641 -32.87 -82.71 -41.03
N GLN A 642 -32.83 -83.94 -41.53
CA GLN A 642 -32.14 -84.25 -42.79
C GLN A 642 -32.80 -83.44 -43.91
N GLN A 643 -32.03 -82.50 -44.47
CA GLN A 643 -32.42 -81.73 -45.66
C GLN A 643 -32.82 -82.70 -46.78
N THR A 644 -34.10 -82.71 -47.11
CA THR A 644 -34.59 -83.33 -48.34
C THR A 644 -34.25 -82.38 -49.49
N ASN A 645 -33.31 -82.81 -50.35
CA ASN A 645 -33.16 -82.27 -51.70
C ASN A 645 -34.41 -82.55 -52.54
#